data_AF-A0A8S2UI25-F1
#
_entry.id   AF-A0A8S2UI25-F1
#
_cell.length_a   1.000
_cell.length_b   1.000
_cell.length_c   1.000
_cell.angle_alpha   90.00
_cell.angle_beta   90.00
_cell.angle_gamma   90.00
#
_symmetry.space_group_name_H-M   'P 1'
#
loop_
_entity.id
_entity.type
_entity.pdbx_description
1 polymer ?
#
loop_
_entity_poly.entity_id
_entity_poly.type
_entity_poly.pdbx_seq_one_letter_code
_entity_poly.pdbx_strand_id
1 'polypeptide(L)'
;METLLNIIQNDPDTIQIDGQVLENSRKIHAYNTVRSFYRNQRFANDVFPYIERGLHLSITGFTSSIWMIRNSATLLLSTIVQRIFGPSKTKDGEENLSKKNSMTSREFFNKYPSLFHLFYQQLQQTTSTRSSIESLSSSCLFAILLILRRLYPSPLDGIDCSLTLDKLLPFVIKCEESPLLRIREHSSKALLALIHHDQYSTIINQQISQLMKQPKDKIRQNTLHGRLLQINAIFESMKKNHLQFTFNSSLNLQDMLSSLEWCIYQNNCSLTQYCYLELLYNIHCQIASNDLTNSIIHYMSNILKTADKVTIGSDDLTRILTRLIIRLEYVDAQFKLFMFVEQTRTELSFVETLLSENNLSLFENNLRQWVTDLLLTMDLFNEQLYTKACELLLKIIDKTHNYERLTRRIVELIEKLRRPMSLAASFCLISELLPLCSSSKNNDDDLIKLVYDRMNDFVNGESNDECACAILNLLSKARSCLYNSCNAERKCQYWGLILKLSSFPSDAVRETFIKVIPLIIDDQRLSGVFGANCYLTQNVLFEYFTCDALLYSTSDLFVNLVLNLFIDLLREINSSDEGEEEIRLDRRLWPSSEGYNNVFVTQNESCDHYCACYGKHLLSALEKILGKSSKVNIDKTIAMIRDQCNRLIDIQTEAYNRFLIRQRSTVRLNLMIEFLRIT
;
A
#
# COMPACT_ATOMS: atom_id res chain seq x y z
N MET A 1 10.74 4.47 -40.36
CA MET A 1 10.09 5.49 -39.52
C MET A 1 9.45 6.59 -40.36
N GLU A 2 10.25 7.32 -41.16
CA GLU A 2 9.78 8.35 -42.10
C GLU A 2 8.53 7.97 -42.91
N THR A 3 8.55 6.82 -43.60
CA THR A 3 7.41 6.34 -44.39
C THR A 3 6.11 6.24 -43.58
N LEU A 4 6.18 5.77 -42.34
CA LEU A 4 5.00 5.61 -41.49
C LEU A 4 4.47 6.97 -40.99
N LEU A 5 5.37 7.91 -40.66
CA LEU A 5 4.97 9.26 -40.27
C LEU A 5 4.34 10.01 -41.45
N ASN A 6 4.85 9.81 -42.66
CA ASN A 6 4.24 10.34 -43.89
C ASN A 6 2.83 9.77 -44.13
N ILE A 7 2.63 8.46 -43.92
CA ILE A 7 1.29 7.83 -43.99
C ILE A 7 0.35 8.47 -42.98
N ILE A 8 0.78 8.62 -41.71
CA ILE A 8 -0.05 9.24 -40.67
C ILE A 8 -0.41 10.69 -41.03
N GLN A 9 0.54 11.45 -41.58
CA GLN A 9 0.34 12.86 -41.87
C GLN A 9 -0.55 13.10 -43.08
N ASN A 10 -0.38 12.31 -44.15
CA ASN A 10 -0.93 12.64 -45.46
C ASN A 10 -2.14 11.78 -45.85
N ASP A 11 -2.27 10.56 -45.33
CA ASP A 11 -3.40 9.70 -45.68
C ASP A 11 -4.70 10.28 -45.07
N PRO A 12 -5.83 10.23 -45.81
CA PRO A 12 -7.11 10.69 -45.29
C PRO A 12 -7.59 9.79 -44.15
N ASP A 13 -8.40 10.34 -43.25
CA ASP A 13 -8.97 9.59 -42.14
C ASP A 13 -9.92 8.48 -42.62
N THR A 14 -10.68 8.75 -43.69
CA THR A 14 -11.59 7.78 -44.33
C THR A 14 -11.18 7.52 -45.79
N ILE A 15 -11.55 6.36 -46.31
CA ILE A 15 -11.42 5.98 -47.72
C ILE A 15 -12.81 5.60 -48.23
N GLN A 16 -13.12 5.97 -49.47
CA GLN A 16 -14.31 5.49 -50.16
C GLN A 16 -14.00 4.25 -50.98
N ILE A 17 -14.72 3.16 -50.72
CA ILE A 17 -14.67 1.92 -51.50
C ILE A 17 -16.12 1.52 -51.79
N ASP A 18 -16.45 1.32 -53.07
CA ASP A 18 -17.79 0.92 -53.53
C ASP A 18 -18.94 1.78 -52.98
N GLY A 19 -18.72 3.09 -52.84
CA GLY A 19 -19.70 4.06 -52.35
C GLY A 19 -19.85 4.08 -50.81
N GLN A 20 -19.15 3.23 -50.08
CA GLN A 20 -19.12 3.23 -48.61
C GLN A 20 -17.92 4.03 -48.09
N VAL A 21 -18.15 4.87 -47.09
CA VAL A 21 -17.09 5.59 -46.36
C VAL A 21 -16.59 4.67 -45.25
N LEU A 22 -15.39 4.12 -45.44
CA LEU A 22 -14.73 3.24 -44.48
C LEU A 22 -13.58 3.98 -43.79
N GLU A 23 -13.26 3.56 -42.57
CA GLU A 23 -12.12 4.11 -41.84
C GLU A 23 -10.80 3.64 -42.48
N ASN A 24 -9.82 4.53 -42.56
CA ASN A 24 -8.54 4.20 -43.16
C ASN A 24 -7.69 3.32 -42.23
N SER A 25 -7.85 2.01 -42.36
CA SER A 25 -7.12 1.00 -41.57
C SER A 25 -5.61 1.16 -41.69
N ARG A 26 -5.10 1.56 -42.86
CA ARG A 26 -3.66 1.80 -43.09
C ARG A 26 -3.11 2.90 -42.18
N LYS A 27 -3.84 4.00 -42.01
CA LYS A 27 -3.46 5.11 -41.11
C LYS A 27 -3.43 4.66 -39.64
N ILE A 28 -4.43 3.90 -39.21
CA ILE A 28 -4.53 3.33 -37.86
C ILE A 28 -3.35 2.37 -37.59
N HIS A 29 -3.05 1.48 -38.54
CA HIS A 29 -1.90 0.58 -38.44
C HIS A 29 -0.58 1.34 -38.41
N ALA A 30 -0.44 2.42 -39.17
CA ALA A 30 0.76 3.24 -39.14
C ALA A 30 0.99 3.86 -37.75
N TYR A 31 -0.04 4.43 -37.11
CA TYR A 31 0.04 4.92 -35.72
C TYR A 31 0.53 3.83 -34.75
N ASN A 32 -0.07 2.64 -34.82
CA ASN A 32 0.25 1.54 -33.90
C ASN A 32 1.65 0.94 -34.15
N THR A 33 2.11 0.90 -35.39
CA THR A 33 3.48 0.47 -35.72
C THR A 33 4.51 1.49 -35.25
N VAL A 34 4.27 2.79 -35.48
CA VAL A 34 5.12 3.89 -34.98
C VAL A 34 5.22 3.83 -33.44
N ARG A 35 4.07 3.62 -32.77
CA ARG A 35 4.03 3.41 -31.31
C ARG A 35 4.92 2.24 -30.87
N SER A 36 4.86 1.12 -31.58
CA SER A 36 5.66 -0.07 -31.27
C SER A 36 7.18 0.22 -31.35
N PHE A 37 7.61 1.05 -32.30
CA PHE A 37 9.00 1.51 -32.37
C PHE A 37 9.36 2.41 -31.17
N TYR A 38 8.52 3.39 -30.83
CA TYR A 38 8.75 4.21 -29.65
C TYR A 38 8.67 3.45 -28.33
N ARG A 39 8.06 2.26 -28.27
CA ARG A 39 8.03 1.43 -27.06
C ARG A 39 9.28 0.57 -26.88
N ASN A 40 9.89 0.13 -27.99
CA ASN A 40 11.01 -0.79 -27.94
C ASN A 40 12.33 -0.07 -27.62
N GLN A 41 12.99 -0.47 -26.52
CA GLN A 41 14.24 0.17 -26.08
C GLN A 41 15.39 0.04 -27.07
N ARG A 42 15.40 -1.02 -27.90
CA ARG A 42 16.46 -1.25 -28.90
C ARG A 42 16.54 -0.16 -29.96
N PHE A 43 15.41 0.49 -30.28
CA PHE A 43 15.35 1.55 -31.29
C PHE A 43 15.49 2.96 -30.69
N ALA A 44 15.94 3.10 -29.43
CA ALA A 44 15.94 4.38 -28.73
C ALA A 44 16.67 5.50 -29.51
N ASN A 45 17.84 5.19 -30.06
CA ASN A 45 18.63 6.14 -30.84
C ASN A 45 18.01 6.39 -32.22
N ASP A 46 17.42 5.36 -32.85
CA ASP A 46 16.84 5.46 -34.19
C ASP A 46 15.55 6.29 -34.21
N VAL A 47 14.74 6.21 -33.15
CA VAL A 47 13.46 6.94 -33.07
C VAL A 47 13.63 8.36 -32.54
N PHE A 48 14.77 8.67 -31.91
CA PHE A 48 15.03 9.95 -31.27
C PHE A 48 14.82 11.16 -32.19
N PRO A 49 15.34 11.18 -33.44
CA PRO A 49 15.14 12.32 -34.36
C PRO A 49 13.68 12.56 -34.72
N TYR A 50 12.82 11.57 -34.54
CA TYR A 50 11.42 11.61 -34.95
C TYR A 50 10.47 11.99 -33.80
N ILE A 51 10.94 12.09 -32.56
CA ILE A 51 10.09 12.31 -31.37
C ILE A 51 9.17 13.52 -31.55
N GLU A 52 9.73 14.64 -32.01
CA GLU A 52 8.99 15.88 -32.24
C GLU A 52 7.83 15.70 -33.22
N ARG A 53 8.10 15.06 -34.36
CA ARG A 53 7.09 14.78 -35.38
C ARG A 53 6.04 13.77 -34.88
N GLY A 54 6.46 12.77 -34.12
CA GLY A 54 5.57 11.83 -33.45
C GLY A 54 4.62 12.53 -32.48
N LEU A 55 5.10 13.48 -31.67
CA LEU A 55 4.27 14.30 -30.78
C LEU A 55 3.29 15.16 -31.57
N HIS A 56 3.75 15.84 -32.63
CA HIS A 56 2.89 16.64 -33.49
C HIS A 56 1.71 15.83 -34.05
N LEU A 57 1.99 14.66 -34.63
CA LEU A 57 0.99 13.77 -35.21
C LEU A 57 0.07 13.13 -34.15
N SER A 58 0.58 12.91 -32.94
CA SER A 58 -0.24 12.44 -31.83
C SER A 58 -1.23 13.52 -31.39
N ILE A 59 -0.76 14.75 -31.17
CA ILE A 59 -1.59 15.87 -30.71
C ILE A 59 -2.65 16.24 -31.75
N THR A 60 -2.27 16.34 -33.02
CA THR A 60 -3.21 16.63 -34.11
C THR A 60 -4.18 15.47 -34.36
N GLY A 61 -3.78 14.22 -34.11
CA GLY A 61 -4.67 13.05 -34.24
C GLY A 61 -5.88 13.07 -33.31
N PHE A 62 -5.85 13.84 -32.20
CA PHE A 62 -6.99 13.99 -31.30
C PHE A 62 -8.17 14.75 -31.92
N THR A 63 -7.95 15.56 -32.97
CA THR A 63 -9.03 16.26 -33.67
C THR A 63 -9.74 15.40 -34.72
N SER A 64 -9.25 14.17 -34.98
CA SER A 64 -9.87 13.28 -35.96
C SER A 64 -11.33 12.99 -35.60
N SER A 65 -12.20 12.98 -36.60
CA SER A 65 -13.60 12.57 -36.44
C SER A 65 -13.72 11.08 -36.12
N ILE A 66 -12.71 10.28 -36.45
CA ILE A 66 -12.69 8.82 -36.26
C ILE A 66 -12.16 8.47 -34.87
N TRP A 67 -12.98 7.74 -34.10
CA TRP A 67 -12.63 7.35 -32.73
C TRP A 67 -11.37 6.48 -32.67
N MET A 68 -11.18 5.55 -33.61
CA MET A 68 -10.00 4.69 -33.64
C MET A 68 -8.70 5.46 -33.86
N ILE A 69 -8.71 6.50 -34.71
CA ILE A 69 -7.53 7.36 -34.90
C ILE A 69 -7.23 8.12 -33.61
N ARG A 70 -8.25 8.69 -32.94
CA ARG A 70 -8.07 9.35 -31.63
C ARG A 70 -7.49 8.41 -30.58
N ASN A 71 -7.97 7.17 -30.51
CA ASN A 71 -7.44 6.16 -29.59
C ASN A 71 -5.98 5.81 -29.91
N SER A 72 -5.67 5.53 -31.18
CA SER A 72 -4.31 5.27 -31.64
C SER A 72 -3.36 6.45 -31.38
N ALA A 73 -3.81 7.69 -31.59
CA ALA A 73 -3.06 8.90 -31.27
C ALA A 73 -2.83 9.07 -29.76
N THR A 74 -3.82 8.75 -28.93
CA THR A 74 -3.70 8.75 -27.45
C THR A 74 -2.64 7.76 -26.98
N LEU A 75 -2.66 6.55 -27.54
CA LEU A 75 -1.71 5.49 -27.23
C LEU A 75 -0.29 5.84 -27.69
N LEU A 76 -0.16 6.49 -28.86
CA LEU A 76 1.11 7.01 -29.35
C LEU A 76 1.65 8.12 -28.44
N LEU A 77 0.82 9.11 -28.09
CA LEU A 77 1.17 10.19 -27.15
C LEU A 77 1.71 9.63 -25.84
N SER A 78 0.97 8.72 -25.20
CA SER A 78 1.36 8.11 -23.93
C SER A 78 2.74 7.43 -24.03
N THR A 79 3.00 6.73 -25.14
CA THR A 79 4.26 6.02 -25.38
C THR A 79 5.42 7.00 -25.58
N ILE A 80 5.22 8.09 -26.34
CA ILE A 80 6.26 9.10 -26.56
C ILE A 80 6.52 9.90 -25.27
N VAL A 81 5.48 10.26 -24.52
CA VAL A 81 5.62 10.93 -23.21
C VAL A 81 6.41 10.06 -22.23
N GLN A 82 6.13 8.75 -22.15
CA GLN A 82 6.95 7.82 -21.35
C GLN A 82 8.39 7.70 -21.87
N ARG A 83 8.62 7.86 -23.17
CA ARG A 83 9.96 7.84 -23.75
C ARG A 83 10.77 9.09 -23.38
N ILE A 84 10.12 10.25 -23.34
CA ILE A 84 10.76 11.53 -23.01
C ILE A 84 11.02 11.64 -21.50
N PHE A 85 10.03 11.29 -20.69
CA PHE A 85 10.02 11.54 -19.24
C PHE A 85 10.19 10.28 -18.38
N GLY A 86 10.30 9.10 -18.99
CA GLY A 86 10.31 7.83 -18.25
C GLY A 86 8.93 7.39 -17.71
N PRO A 87 8.83 6.14 -17.21
CA PRO A 87 7.62 5.63 -16.59
C PRO A 87 7.37 6.26 -15.21
N SER A 88 6.10 6.56 -14.90
CA SER A 88 5.72 6.96 -13.53
C SER A 88 5.84 5.74 -12.61
N LYS A 89 6.73 5.80 -11.62
CA LYS A 89 6.99 4.68 -10.68
C LYS A 89 6.31 4.84 -9.32
N THR A 90 5.47 5.86 -9.13
CA THR A 90 4.82 6.13 -7.85
C THR A 90 3.54 5.31 -7.69
N LYS A 91 3.37 4.64 -6.54
CA LYS A 91 2.12 3.96 -6.15
C LYS A 91 0.94 4.94 -6.04
N ASP A 92 1.22 6.23 -5.82
CA ASP A 92 0.22 7.31 -5.65
C ASP A 92 -0.28 7.93 -6.97
N GLY A 93 -0.17 7.20 -8.09
CA GLY A 93 -0.65 7.66 -9.40
C GLY A 93 0.13 8.85 -9.98
N GLU A 94 -0.44 9.47 -11.03
CA GLU A 94 0.13 10.60 -11.78
C GLU A 94 0.12 11.94 -11.02
N GLU A 95 -0.25 11.93 -9.73
CA GLU A 95 -0.45 13.14 -8.93
C GLU A 95 0.84 13.68 -8.32
N ASN A 96 1.80 12.80 -8.03
CA ASN A 96 3.13 13.14 -7.50
C ASN A 96 4.24 12.79 -8.50
N LEU A 97 4.41 13.61 -9.53
CA LEU A 97 5.50 13.45 -10.50
C LEU A 97 6.85 13.67 -9.81
N SER A 98 7.71 12.64 -9.79
CA SER A 98 9.10 12.75 -9.34
C SER A 98 9.88 13.74 -10.21
N LYS A 99 10.82 14.50 -9.63
CA LYS A 99 11.80 15.30 -10.39
C LYS A 99 12.50 14.49 -11.50
N LYS A 100 12.68 13.18 -11.29
CA LYS A 100 13.29 12.25 -12.27
C LYS A 100 12.45 12.05 -13.54
N ASN A 101 11.14 12.36 -13.48
CA ASN A 101 10.20 12.21 -14.59
C ASN A 101 9.72 13.56 -15.14
N SER A 102 10.54 14.58 -14.98
CA SER A 102 10.28 15.96 -15.43
C SER A 102 11.57 16.57 -15.96
N MET A 103 11.46 17.62 -16.77
CA MET A 103 12.60 18.40 -17.24
C MET A 103 12.25 19.89 -17.28
N THR A 104 13.24 20.75 -17.44
CA THR A 104 12.95 22.19 -17.54
C THR A 104 12.16 22.49 -18.81
N SER A 105 11.25 23.47 -18.76
CA SER A 105 10.54 23.95 -19.94
C SER A 105 11.53 24.36 -21.04
N ARG A 106 12.65 24.99 -20.67
CA ARG A 106 13.75 25.38 -21.57
C ARG A 106 14.40 24.18 -22.27
N GLU A 107 14.75 23.13 -21.54
CA GLU A 107 15.33 21.91 -22.11
C GLU A 107 14.37 21.27 -23.12
N PHE A 108 13.08 21.17 -22.78
CA PHE A 108 12.07 20.57 -23.64
C PHE A 108 11.93 21.32 -24.98
N PHE A 109 11.75 22.63 -24.95
CA PHE A 109 11.56 23.41 -26.17
C PHE A 109 12.85 23.66 -26.96
N ASN A 110 14.03 23.60 -26.34
CA ASN A 110 15.30 23.59 -27.07
C ASN A 110 15.48 22.28 -27.86
N LYS A 111 15.02 21.17 -27.28
CA LYS A 111 15.09 19.85 -27.92
C LYS A 111 14.02 19.65 -28.99
N TYR A 112 12.86 20.27 -28.83
CA TYR A 112 11.69 20.14 -29.71
C TYR A 112 11.08 21.54 -30.04
N PRO A 113 11.77 22.37 -30.82
CA PRO A 113 11.42 23.78 -31.01
C PRO A 113 10.09 24.04 -31.72
N SER A 114 9.68 23.19 -32.67
CA SER A 114 8.42 23.35 -33.41
C SER A 114 7.18 23.11 -32.52
N LEU A 115 7.34 22.36 -31.42
CA LEU A 115 6.24 22.09 -30.49
C LEU A 115 5.74 23.35 -29.79
N PHE A 116 6.60 24.36 -29.60
CA PHE A 116 6.16 25.63 -29.01
C PHE A 116 5.07 26.30 -29.86
N HIS A 117 5.31 26.39 -31.18
CA HIS A 117 4.34 26.96 -32.11
C HIS A 117 3.05 26.13 -32.16
N LEU A 118 3.18 24.80 -32.20
CA LEU A 118 2.02 23.90 -32.16
C LEU A 118 1.20 24.13 -30.89
N PHE A 119 1.84 24.19 -29.72
CA PHE A 119 1.15 24.38 -28.44
C PHE A 119 0.44 25.73 -28.42
N TYR A 120 1.14 26.79 -28.82
CA TYR A 120 0.57 28.13 -28.92
C TYR A 120 -0.68 28.16 -29.80
N GLN A 121 -0.59 27.62 -31.02
CA GLN A 121 -1.69 27.62 -31.98
C GLN A 121 -2.90 26.82 -31.45
N GLN A 122 -2.67 25.61 -30.91
CA GLN A 122 -3.74 24.76 -30.40
C GLN A 122 -4.39 25.35 -29.14
N LEU A 123 -3.59 25.91 -28.23
CA LEU A 123 -4.09 26.61 -27.03
C LEU A 123 -4.91 27.84 -27.42
N GLN A 124 -4.40 28.67 -28.33
CA GLN A 124 -5.11 29.85 -28.82
C GLN A 124 -6.44 29.45 -29.47
N GLN A 125 -6.44 28.50 -30.40
CA GLN A 125 -7.65 28.05 -31.10
C GLN A 125 -8.70 27.51 -30.12
N THR A 126 -8.28 26.63 -29.20
CA THR A 126 -9.22 25.97 -28.28
C THR A 126 -9.81 26.93 -27.25
N THR A 127 -9.03 27.94 -26.83
CA THR A 127 -9.45 28.92 -25.80
C THR A 127 -10.08 30.19 -26.37
N SER A 128 -10.07 30.39 -27.70
CA SER A 128 -10.63 31.60 -28.34
C SER A 128 -12.15 31.67 -28.27
N THR A 129 -12.84 30.54 -28.43
CA THR A 129 -14.30 30.44 -28.34
C THR A 129 -14.71 29.52 -27.20
N ARG A 130 -15.90 29.73 -26.62
CA ARG A 130 -16.32 28.92 -25.47
C ARG A 130 -16.88 27.55 -25.88
N SER A 131 -17.52 27.49 -27.04
CA SER A 131 -17.99 26.24 -27.68
C SER A 131 -16.84 25.31 -28.09
N SER A 132 -15.64 25.83 -28.36
CA SER A 132 -14.47 24.99 -28.71
C SER A 132 -13.91 24.23 -27.50
N ILE A 133 -14.09 24.73 -26.27
CA ILE A 133 -13.68 24.03 -25.04
C ILE A 133 -14.61 22.83 -24.74
N GLU A 134 -15.80 22.79 -25.33
CA GLU A 134 -16.79 21.71 -25.24
C GLU A 134 -16.65 20.64 -26.35
N SER A 135 -15.75 20.87 -27.32
CA SER A 135 -15.63 20.07 -28.56
C SER A 135 -14.49 19.05 -28.54
N LEU A 136 -14.30 18.31 -29.64
CA LEU A 136 -13.13 17.44 -29.89
C LEU A 136 -11.77 18.16 -29.67
N SER A 137 -11.72 19.50 -29.83
CA SER A 137 -10.53 20.32 -29.53
C SER A 137 -10.09 20.27 -28.07
N SER A 138 -10.98 19.91 -27.14
CA SER A 138 -10.66 19.69 -25.73
C SER A 138 -9.67 18.53 -25.50
N SER A 139 -9.63 17.57 -26.43
CA SER A 139 -8.72 16.42 -26.35
C SER A 139 -7.28 16.80 -26.70
N CYS A 140 -7.08 17.72 -27.66
CA CYS A 140 -5.77 18.31 -27.94
C CYS A 140 -5.26 19.14 -26.76
N LEU A 141 -6.16 19.93 -26.17
CA LEU A 141 -5.86 20.72 -24.98
C LEU A 141 -5.40 19.82 -23.82
N PHE A 142 -6.12 18.75 -23.56
CA PHE A 142 -5.73 17.75 -22.56
C PHE A 142 -4.33 17.17 -22.82
N ALA A 143 -4.03 16.77 -24.06
CA ALA A 143 -2.71 16.27 -24.45
C ALA A 143 -1.57 17.27 -24.18
N ILE A 144 -1.78 18.55 -24.51
CA ILE A 144 -0.80 19.62 -24.27
C ILE A 144 -0.60 19.82 -22.77
N LEU A 145 -1.68 19.89 -21.98
CA LEU A 145 -1.59 20.05 -20.52
C LEU A 145 -0.87 18.87 -19.84
N LEU A 146 -1.05 17.63 -20.35
CA LEU A 146 -0.33 16.46 -19.85
C LEU A 146 1.19 16.54 -20.04
N ILE A 147 1.63 17.17 -21.13
CA ILE A 147 3.06 17.42 -21.37
C ILE A 147 3.54 18.56 -20.49
N LEU A 148 2.83 19.69 -20.49
CA LEU A 148 3.22 20.89 -19.75
C LEU A 148 3.34 20.64 -18.24
N ARG A 149 2.44 19.85 -17.63
CA ARG A 149 2.53 19.52 -16.19
C ARG A 149 3.75 18.69 -15.79
N ARG A 150 4.50 18.14 -16.75
CA ARG A 150 5.77 17.43 -16.55
C ARG A 150 6.99 18.34 -16.72
N LEU A 151 6.75 19.63 -16.99
CA LEU A 151 7.79 20.65 -17.10
C LEU A 151 7.87 21.48 -15.82
N TYR A 152 9.00 22.15 -15.61
CA TYR A 152 9.20 23.12 -14.53
C TYR A 152 10.06 24.29 -15.01
N PRO A 153 9.95 25.48 -14.40
CA PRO A 153 10.71 26.66 -14.84
C PRO A 153 12.22 26.43 -14.68
N SER A 154 13.02 26.96 -15.61
CA SER A 154 14.48 26.95 -15.46
C SER A 154 14.91 28.06 -14.51
N PRO A 155 15.90 27.83 -13.61
CA PRO A 155 16.49 28.90 -12.80
C PRO A 155 17.14 30.02 -13.61
N LEU A 156 17.39 29.79 -14.90
CA LEU A 156 17.99 30.74 -15.85
C LEU A 156 16.94 31.49 -16.68
N ASP A 157 15.64 31.21 -16.49
CA ASP A 157 14.57 31.89 -17.22
C ASP A 157 14.43 33.33 -16.67
N GLY A 158 14.89 34.31 -17.45
CA GLY A 158 14.99 35.73 -17.07
C GLY A 158 16.24 36.41 -17.61
N ILE A 159 17.25 35.62 -18.00
CA ILE A 159 18.49 36.07 -18.63
C ILE A 159 18.53 35.43 -20.02
N ASP A 160 18.23 36.23 -21.05
CA ASP A 160 18.37 35.88 -22.47
C ASP A 160 17.59 34.65 -23.00
N CYS A 161 16.26 34.68 -22.95
CA CYS A 161 15.43 33.66 -23.62
C CYS A 161 14.62 34.25 -24.79
N SER A 162 14.84 33.75 -26.01
CA SER A 162 14.03 34.08 -27.21
C SER A 162 12.63 33.45 -27.20
N LEU A 163 12.44 32.40 -26.39
CA LEU A 163 11.17 31.71 -26.19
C LEU A 163 10.42 32.34 -25.00
N THR A 164 9.46 33.21 -25.29
CA THR A 164 8.57 33.80 -24.29
C THR A 164 7.50 32.76 -23.89
N LEU A 165 7.84 31.82 -23.00
CA LEU A 165 6.89 30.83 -22.46
C LEU A 165 5.67 31.49 -21.81
N ASP A 166 5.84 32.73 -21.33
CA ASP A 166 4.78 33.62 -20.85
C ASP A 166 3.63 33.80 -21.87
N LYS A 167 3.89 33.62 -23.18
CA LYS A 167 2.84 33.69 -24.22
C LYS A 167 1.81 32.57 -24.09
N LEU A 168 2.17 31.43 -23.49
CA LEU A 168 1.26 30.31 -23.25
C LEU A 168 0.40 30.53 -21.99
N LEU A 169 0.91 31.33 -21.04
CA LEU A 169 0.33 31.51 -19.71
C LEU A 169 -1.14 31.96 -19.74
N PRO A 170 -1.56 32.98 -20.53
CA PRO A 170 -2.96 33.41 -20.56
C PRO A 170 -3.92 32.31 -21.01
N PHE A 171 -3.50 31.45 -21.94
CA PHE A 171 -4.33 30.37 -22.45
C PHE A 171 -4.46 29.23 -21.43
N VAL A 172 -3.37 28.91 -20.71
CA VAL A 172 -3.41 27.92 -19.63
C VAL A 172 -4.26 28.41 -18.46
N ILE A 173 -4.17 29.70 -18.08
CA ILE A 173 -5.05 30.30 -17.07
C ILE A 173 -6.52 30.16 -17.50
N LYS A 174 -6.84 30.52 -18.75
CA LYS A 174 -8.21 30.45 -19.29
C LYS A 174 -8.83 29.05 -19.29
N CYS A 175 -8.02 27.99 -19.16
CA CYS A 175 -8.52 26.62 -18.98
C CYS A 175 -9.33 26.43 -17.69
N GLU A 176 -9.25 27.37 -16.73
CA GLU A 176 -10.11 27.40 -15.55
C GLU A 176 -11.60 27.42 -15.90
N GLU A 177 -11.97 27.99 -17.05
CA GLU A 177 -13.36 28.09 -17.53
C GLU A 177 -13.90 26.78 -18.12
N SER A 178 -13.05 25.76 -18.27
CA SER A 178 -13.41 24.51 -18.94
C SER A 178 -14.53 23.77 -18.20
N PRO A 179 -15.51 23.21 -18.94
CA PRO A 179 -16.50 22.31 -18.35
C PRO A 179 -15.92 20.95 -17.97
N LEU A 180 -14.78 20.56 -18.54
CA LEU A 180 -14.14 19.29 -18.24
C LEU A 180 -13.24 19.42 -17.00
N LEU A 181 -13.63 18.74 -15.92
CA LEU A 181 -12.90 18.75 -14.64
C LEU A 181 -11.41 18.43 -14.82
N ARG A 182 -11.08 17.38 -15.59
CA ARG A 182 -9.70 16.96 -15.85
C ARG A 182 -8.84 18.05 -16.51
N ILE A 183 -9.42 18.87 -17.38
CA ILE A 183 -8.70 19.99 -17.99
C ILE A 183 -8.38 21.04 -16.93
N ARG A 184 -9.32 21.36 -16.03
CA ARG A 184 -9.07 22.28 -14.92
C ARG A 184 -7.95 21.76 -14.01
N GLU A 185 -7.99 20.49 -13.61
CA GLU A 185 -6.97 19.82 -12.78
C GLU A 185 -5.59 19.80 -13.45
N HIS A 186 -5.49 19.48 -14.74
CA HIS A 186 -4.20 19.48 -15.42
C HIS A 186 -3.70 20.90 -15.70
N SER A 187 -4.60 21.86 -15.93
CA SER A 187 -4.22 23.25 -16.14
C SER A 187 -3.58 23.87 -14.91
N SER A 188 -4.09 23.57 -13.70
CA SER A 188 -3.50 24.08 -12.46
C SER A 188 -2.06 23.58 -12.25
N LYS A 189 -1.79 22.32 -12.59
CA LYS A 189 -0.45 21.74 -12.53
C LYS A 189 0.46 22.22 -13.66
N ALA A 190 -0.05 22.32 -14.89
CA ALA A 190 0.68 22.81 -16.06
C ALA A 190 1.11 24.27 -15.93
N LEU A 191 0.29 25.09 -15.25
CA LEU A 191 0.57 26.48 -14.97
C LEU A 191 1.92 26.68 -14.27
N LEU A 192 2.28 25.77 -13.36
CA LEU A 192 3.52 25.84 -12.57
C LEU A 192 4.79 25.79 -13.44
N ALA A 193 4.72 25.20 -14.63
CA ALA A 193 5.82 25.14 -15.58
C ALA A 193 6.09 26.48 -16.29
N LEU A 194 5.13 27.40 -16.25
CA LEU A 194 5.11 28.65 -17.01
C LEU A 194 5.30 29.89 -16.12
N ILE A 195 5.35 29.72 -14.80
CA ILE A 195 5.45 30.83 -13.85
C ILE A 195 6.76 30.71 -13.07
N HIS A 196 7.55 31.78 -13.05
CA HIS A 196 8.72 31.87 -12.18
C HIS A 196 8.31 32.03 -10.71
N HIS A 197 9.07 31.44 -9.79
CA HIS A 197 8.75 31.42 -8.36
C HIS A 197 8.49 32.82 -7.76
N ASP A 198 9.21 33.85 -8.23
CA ASP A 198 9.05 35.23 -7.77
C ASP A 198 7.68 35.85 -8.11
N GLN A 199 6.98 35.30 -9.10
CA GLN A 199 5.67 35.78 -9.55
C GLN A 199 4.50 35.09 -8.83
N TYR A 200 4.75 34.06 -8.03
CA TYR A 200 3.70 33.26 -7.39
C TYR A 200 2.77 34.11 -6.51
N SER A 201 3.32 34.89 -5.58
CA SER A 201 2.51 35.79 -4.73
C SER A 201 1.75 36.82 -5.55
N THR A 202 2.36 37.39 -6.60
CA THR A 202 1.71 38.37 -7.48
C THR A 202 0.50 37.78 -8.19
N ILE A 203 0.63 36.57 -8.76
CA ILE A 203 -0.44 35.90 -9.50
C ILE A 203 -1.56 35.46 -8.56
N ILE A 204 -1.24 34.91 -7.38
CA ILE A 204 -2.24 34.58 -6.35
C ILE A 204 -3.05 35.83 -5.99
N ASN A 205 -2.37 36.94 -5.65
CA ASN A 205 -3.05 38.19 -5.29
C ASN A 205 -3.92 38.72 -6.44
N GLN A 206 -3.45 38.63 -7.69
CA GLN A 206 -4.23 39.03 -8.87
C GLN A 206 -5.48 38.16 -9.06
N GLN A 207 -5.35 36.83 -8.95
CA GLN A 207 -6.48 35.91 -9.13
C GLN A 207 -7.54 36.07 -8.02
N ILE A 208 -7.12 36.24 -6.75
CA ILE A 208 -8.02 36.54 -5.63
C ILE A 208 -8.69 37.91 -5.84
N SER A 209 -7.94 38.94 -6.21
CA SER A 209 -8.48 40.28 -6.50
C SER A 209 -9.58 40.23 -7.56
N GLN A 210 -9.39 39.42 -8.61
CA GLN A 210 -10.39 39.28 -9.66
C GLN A 210 -11.65 38.54 -9.19
N LEU A 211 -11.51 37.53 -8.31
CA LEU A 211 -12.66 36.84 -7.71
C LEU A 211 -13.49 37.80 -6.85
N MET A 212 -12.85 38.65 -6.05
CA MET A 212 -13.54 39.62 -5.20
C MET A 212 -14.27 40.71 -5.99
N LYS A 213 -13.70 41.15 -7.12
CA LYS A 213 -14.28 42.24 -7.95
C LYS A 213 -15.52 41.81 -8.74
N GLN A 214 -15.71 40.52 -8.98
CA GLN A 214 -16.84 40.03 -9.76
C GLN A 214 -18.00 39.67 -8.83
N PRO A 215 -19.23 40.15 -9.11
CA PRO A 215 -20.39 39.75 -8.31
C PRO A 215 -20.66 38.25 -8.49
N LYS A 216 -21.06 37.59 -7.41
CA LYS A 216 -21.29 36.13 -7.35
C LYS A 216 -22.10 35.59 -8.54
N ASP A 217 -23.16 36.30 -8.95
CA ASP A 217 -24.09 35.84 -10.00
C ASP A 217 -23.48 35.88 -11.41
N LYS A 218 -22.33 36.55 -11.58
CA LYS A 218 -21.60 36.60 -12.86
C LYS A 218 -20.48 35.57 -12.94
N ILE A 219 -20.06 34.98 -11.82
CA ILE A 219 -19.00 33.98 -11.80
C ILE A 219 -19.62 32.61 -12.06
N ARG A 220 -19.16 31.95 -13.12
CA ARG A 220 -19.60 30.58 -13.42
C ARG A 220 -18.94 29.61 -12.46
N GLN A 221 -19.69 28.58 -12.07
CA GLN A 221 -19.21 27.55 -11.14
C GLN A 221 -17.88 26.90 -11.57
N ASN A 222 -17.77 26.54 -12.85
CA ASN A 222 -16.57 25.93 -13.41
C ASN A 222 -15.35 26.84 -13.33
N THR A 223 -15.53 28.14 -13.66
CA THR A 223 -14.49 29.16 -13.58
C THR A 223 -14.02 29.36 -12.14
N LEU A 224 -14.95 29.47 -11.18
CA LEU A 224 -14.62 29.57 -9.76
C LEU A 224 -13.78 28.37 -9.30
N HIS A 225 -14.24 27.15 -9.60
CA HIS A 225 -13.53 25.93 -9.24
C HIS A 225 -12.15 25.85 -9.89
N GLY A 226 -12.04 26.10 -11.20
CA GLY A 226 -10.78 26.04 -11.93
C GLY A 226 -9.76 27.06 -11.42
N ARG A 227 -10.23 28.25 -11.05
CA ARG A 227 -9.37 29.29 -10.48
C ARG A 227 -8.84 28.91 -9.11
N LEU A 228 -9.71 28.41 -8.23
CA LEU A 228 -9.31 27.94 -6.90
C LEU A 228 -8.28 26.80 -7.01
N LEU A 229 -8.46 25.87 -7.97
CA LEU A 229 -7.46 24.83 -8.26
C LEU A 229 -6.11 25.42 -8.68
N GLN A 230 -6.09 26.44 -9.56
CA GLN A 230 -4.86 27.11 -9.98
C GLN A 230 -4.16 27.79 -8.79
N ILE A 231 -4.91 28.51 -7.96
CA ILE A 231 -4.37 29.17 -6.76
C ILE A 231 -3.77 28.11 -5.79
N ASN A 232 -4.50 27.04 -5.49
CA ASN A 232 -4.03 25.98 -4.60
C ASN A 232 -2.79 25.27 -5.15
N ALA A 233 -2.72 25.00 -6.46
CA ALA A 233 -1.52 24.42 -7.07
C ALA A 233 -0.28 25.32 -6.92
N ILE A 234 -0.44 26.63 -7.01
CA ILE A 234 0.66 27.58 -6.76
C ILE A 234 1.08 27.52 -5.28
N PHE A 235 0.13 27.52 -4.33
CA PHE A 235 0.44 27.37 -2.91
C PHE A 235 1.17 26.06 -2.59
N GLU A 236 0.76 24.93 -3.19
CA GLU A 236 1.47 23.66 -3.06
C GLU A 236 2.91 23.76 -3.57
N SER A 237 3.12 24.41 -4.71
CA SER A 237 4.46 24.66 -5.26
C SER A 237 5.29 25.56 -4.35
N MET A 238 4.68 26.61 -3.78
CA MET A 238 5.34 27.48 -2.79
C MET A 238 5.79 26.67 -1.57
N LYS A 239 4.91 25.83 -1.01
CA LYS A 239 5.24 24.97 0.14
C LYS A 239 6.41 24.02 -0.19
N LYS A 240 6.38 23.38 -1.36
CA LYS A 240 7.45 22.47 -1.83
C LYS A 240 8.80 23.18 -2.00
N ASN A 241 8.80 24.46 -2.34
CA ASN A 241 10.00 25.28 -2.55
C ASN A 241 10.32 26.19 -1.35
N HIS A 242 9.65 26.01 -0.21
CA HIS A 242 9.84 26.82 1.01
C HIS A 242 9.69 28.35 0.80
N LEU A 243 8.81 28.75 -0.11
CA LEU A 243 8.53 30.16 -0.40
C LEU A 243 7.46 30.71 0.55
N GLN A 244 7.57 32.00 0.88
CA GLN A 244 6.60 32.71 1.72
C GLN A 244 5.58 33.45 0.88
N PHE A 245 4.31 33.37 1.29
CA PHE A 245 3.23 34.15 0.69
C PHE A 245 3.06 35.49 1.40
N THR A 246 2.87 36.55 0.62
CA THR A 246 2.57 37.90 1.11
C THR A 246 1.38 38.49 0.36
N PHE A 247 0.47 39.10 1.12
CA PHE A 247 -0.62 39.88 0.54
C PHE A 247 -0.09 41.21 -0.01
N ASN A 248 -0.63 41.64 -1.15
CA ASN A 248 -0.35 42.97 -1.70
C ASN A 248 -1.02 44.05 -0.84
N SER A 249 -0.49 45.27 -0.83
CA SER A 249 -1.03 46.40 -0.06
C SER A 249 -2.50 46.73 -0.34
N SER A 250 -3.02 46.35 -1.52
CA SER A 250 -4.40 46.57 -1.95
C SER A 250 -5.37 45.43 -1.58
N LEU A 251 -4.87 44.31 -1.05
CA LEU A 251 -5.68 43.15 -0.70
C LEU A 251 -5.38 42.77 0.74
N ASN A 252 -6.33 42.99 1.64
CA ASN A 252 -6.22 42.51 3.00
C ASN A 252 -7.10 41.25 3.20
N LEU A 253 -6.77 40.50 4.23
CA LEU A 253 -7.40 39.23 4.54
C LEU A 253 -8.90 39.36 4.87
N GLN A 254 -9.28 40.46 5.53
CA GLN A 254 -10.65 40.69 5.97
C GLN A 254 -11.59 40.98 4.79
N ASP A 255 -11.13 41.76 3.81
CA ASP A 255 -11.86 42.04 2.57
C ASP A 255 -12.05 40.77 1.75
N MET A 256 -11.03 39.90 1.70
CA MET A 256 -11.12 38.61 1.03
C MET A 256 -12.15 37.69 1.69
N LEU A 257 -12.07 37.54 3.01
CA LEU A 257 -12.96 36.66 3.76
C LEU A 257 -14.42 37.09 3.62
N SER A 258 -14.71 38.39 3.71
CA SER A 258 -16.06 38.93 3.54
C SER A 258 -16.56 38.81 2.10
N SER A 259 -15.72 39.09 1.10
CA SER A 259 -16.12 39.06 -0.32
C SER A 259 -16.37 37.65 -0.85
N LEU A 260 -15.66 36.65 -0.30
CA LEU A 260 -15.72 35.25 -0.75
C LEU A 260 -16.46 34.33 0.23
N GLU A 261 -17.09 34.88 1.27
CA GLU A 261 -17.88 34.15 2.26
C GLU A 261 -18.95 33.24 1.63
N TRP A 262 -19.56 33.70 0.54
CA TRP A 262 -20.59 32.97 -0.21
C TRP A 262 -20.09 31.65 -0.82
N CYS A 263 -18.78 31.47 -1.03
CA CYS A 263 -18.21 30.22 -1.55
C CYS A 263 -18.51 29.01 -0.65
N ILE A 264 -18.76 29.23 0.64
CA ILE A 264 -19.18 28.19 1.58
C ILE A 264 -20.71 28.13 1.68
N TYR A 265 -21.36 29.26 1.99
CA TYR A 265 -22.78 29.25 2.39
C TYR A 265 -23.79 29.21 1.25
N GLN A 266 -23.43 29.70 0.07
CA GLN A 266 -24.36 29.86 -1.05
C GLN A 266 -23.97 29.00 -2.25
N ASN A 267 -22.81 28.34 -2.19
CA ASN A 267 -22.34 27.47 -3.25
C ASN A 267 -22.75 26.01 -2.96
N ASN A 268 -23.53 25.41 -3.86
CA ASN A 268 -24.01 24.03 -3.70
C ASN A 268 -23.00 22.96 -4.16
N CYS A 269 -21.81 23.35 -4.64
CA CYS A 269 -20.81 22.43 -5.19
C CYS A 269 -19.73 22.10 -4.15
N SER A 270 -19.76 20.87 -3.64
CA SER A 270 -18.82 20.33 -2.65
C SER A 270 -17.34 20.47 -3.07
N LEU A 271 -17.01 20.18 -4.34
CA LEU A 271 -15.64 20.33 -4.86
C LEU A 271 -15.13 21.77 -4.77
N THR A 272 -16.01 22.76 -4.97
CA THR A 272 -15.65 24.17 -4.92
C THR A 272 -15.51 24.65 -3.48
N GLN A 273 -16.41 24.20 -2.60
CA GLN A 273 -16.29 24.41 -1.16
C GLN A 273 -14.96 23.83 -0.64
N TYR A 274 -14.61 22.60 -1.05
CA TYR A 274 -13.32 21.99 -0.74
C TYR A 274 -12.14 22.86 -1.18
N CYS A 275 -12.09 23.26 -2.47
CA CYS A 275 -10.99 24.07 -2.99
C CYS A 275 -10.86 25.40 -2.26
N TYR A 276 -11.99 26.01 -1.84
CA TYR A 276 -11.97 27.25 -1.07
C TYR A 276 -11.50 27.04 0.39
N LEU A 277 -11.93 25.97 1.07
CA LEU A 277 -11.39 25.61 2.39
C LEU A 277 -9.90 25.29 2.33
N GLU A 278 -9.45 24.63 1.26
CA GLU A 278 -8.04 24.35 1.01
C GLU A 278 -7.24 25.63 0.77
N LEU A 279 -7.80 26.63 0.07
CA LEU A 279 -7.22 27.96 -0.02
C LEU A 279 -7.04 28.60 1.36
N LEU A 280 -8.08 28.59 2.20
CA LEU A 280 -8.01 29.13 3.56
C LEU A 280 -6.98 28.39 4.43
N TYR A 281 -6.91 27.06 4.33
CA TYR A 281 -5.89 26.24 4.98
C TYR A 281 -4.48 26.66 4.52
N ASN A 282 -4.25 26.78 3.22
CA ASN A 282 -2.96 27.15 2.65
C ASN A 282 -2.52 28.55 3.09
N ILE A 283 -3.44 29.52 3.13
CA ILE A 283 -3.17 30.87 3.64
C ILE A 283 -2.85 30.81 5.13
N HIS A 284 -3.62 30.07 5.94
CA HIS A 284 -3.39 29.95 7.38
C HIS A 284 -2.03 29.28 7.70
N CYS A 285 -1.58 28.34 6.87
CA CYS A 285 -0.23 27.76 6.99
C CYS A 285 0.89 28.77 6.74
N GLN A 286 0.64 29.84 5.98
CA GLN A 286 1.63 30.86 5.62
C GLN A 286 1.53 32.10 6.52
N ILE A 287 0.31 32.48 6.91
CA ILE A 287 -0.02 33.70 7.64
C ILE A 287 -0.93 33.30 8.82
N ALA A 288 -0.32 33.12 10.00
CA ALA A 288 -1.05 32.86 11.22
C ALA A 288 -1.66 34.16 11.75
N SER A 289 -2.97 34.36 11.54
CA SER A 289 -3.72 35.51 12.08
C SER A 289 -4.95 35.03 12.84
N ASN A 290 -5.23 35.62 14.00
CA ASN A 290 -6.39 35.27 14.83
C ASN A 290 -7.72 35.46 14.09
N ASP A 291 -7.84 36.49 13.24
CA ASP A 291 -9.08 36.76 12.49
C ASP A 291 -9.39 35.66 11.47
N LEU A 292 -8.36 35.15 10.78
CA LEU A 292 -8.49 34.00 9.90
C LEU A 292 -8.82 32.74 10.67
N THR A 293 -8.15 32.49 11.80
CA THR A 293 -8.43 31.35 12.68
C THR A 293 -9.90 31.34 13.09
N ASN A 294 -10.42 32.48 13.58
CA ASN A 294 -11.82 32.62 13.99
C ASN A 294 -12.78 32.42 12.82
N SER A 295 -12.45 32.95 11.64
CA SER A 295 -13.28 32.81 10.43
C SER A 295 -13.34 31.36 9.97
N ILE A 296 -12.19 30.65 9.93
CA ILE A 296 -12.15 29.25 9.56
C ILE A 296 -12.93 28.40 10.58
N ILE A 297 -12.71 28.61 11.89
CA ILE A 297 -13.47 27.93 12.96
C ILE A 297 -14.98 28.15 12.79
N HIS A 298 -15.39 29.38 12.47
CA HIS A 298 -16.79 29.72 12.23
C HIS A 298 -17.36 28.96 11.01
N TYR A 299 -16.65 28.97 9.87
CA TYR A 299 -17.04 28.24 8.67
C TYR A 299 -17.16 26.74 8.91
N MET A 300 -16.16 26.13 9.55
CA MET A 300 -16.17 24.71 9.88
C MET A 300 -17.34 24.35 10.80
N SER A 301 -17.56 25.15 11.84
CA SER A 301 -18.68 24.95 12.77
C SER A 301 -20.02 24.98 12.06
N ASN A 302 -20.18 25.84 11.04
CA ASN A 302 -21.42 25.95 10.28
C ASN A 302 -21.58 24.81 9.27
N ILE A 303 -20.51 24.39 8.58
CA ILE A 303 -20.53 23.21 7.69
C ILE A 303 -20.91 21.96 8.49
N LEU A 304 -20.28 21.76 9.64
CA LEU A 304 -20.58 20.63 10.53
C LEU A 304 -22.01 20.68 11.10
N LYS A 305 -22.62 21.87 11.25
CA LYS A 305 -24.03 22.04 11.66
C LYS A 305 -25.03 21.80 10.52
N THR A 306 -24.62 22.01 9.27
CA THR A 306 -25.49 21.90 8.08
C THR A 306 -25.35 20.55 7.37
N ALA A 307 -24.57 19.64 7.96
CA ALA A 307 -24.24 18.30 7.48
C ALA A 307 -25.45 17.47 7.03
N ASP A 308 -26.57 17.54 7.76
CA ASP A 308 -27.81 16.81 7.47
C ASP A 308 -28.41 17.15 6.07
N LYS A 309 -27.91 18.20 5.41
CA LYS A 309 -28.38 18.70 4.10
C LYS A 309 -27.38 18.53 2.96
N VAL A 310 -26.17 18.00 3.22
CA VAL A 310 -25.09 17.93 2.22
C VAL A 310 -25.15 16.59 1.47
N THR A 311 -25.59 16.64 0.21
CA THR A 311 -25.61 15.49 -0.70
C THR A 311 -24.29 15.38 -1.49
N ILE A 312 -23.55 14.29 -1.27
CA ILE A 312 -22.51 13.67 -2.13
C ILE A 312 -21.27 14.55 -2.48
N GLY A 313 -20.08 14.02 -2.18
CA GLY A 313 -18.78 14.73 -2.24
C GLY A 313 -18.15 14.96 -0.86
N SER A 314 -18.58 14.18 0.14
CA SER A 314 -18.21 14.29 1.55
C SER A 314 -16.79 13.87 1.85
N ASP A 315 -16.15 13.03 1.02
CA ASP A 315 -14.79 12.51 1.27
C ASP A 315 -13.73 13.62 1.29
N ASP A 316 -13.62 14.40 0.21
CA ASP A 316 -12.67 15.52 0.13
C ASP A 316 -12.95 16.54 1.24
N LEU A 317 -14.23 16.84 1.47
CA LEU A 317 -14.66 17.72 2.56
C LEU A 317 -14.23 17.19 3.94
N THR A 318 -14.35 15.88 4.17
CA THR A 318 -13.88 15.22 5.39
C THR A 318 -12.36 15.37 5.54
N ARG A 319 -11.60 15.16 4.46
CA ARG A 319 -10.14 15.29 4.47
C ARG A 319 -9.72 16.71 4.88
N ILE A 320 -10.29 17.74 4.24
CA ILE A 320 -9.91 19.13 4.57
C ILE A 320 -10.40 19.56 5.95
N LEU A 321 -11.62 19.19 6.36
CA LEU A 321 -12.13 19.51 7.70
C LEU A 321 -11.26 18.87 8.78
N THR A 322 -10.86 17.61 8.62
CA THR A 322 -9.99 16.91 9.55
C THR A 322 -8.64 17.61 9.68
N ARG A 323 -7.99 17.91 8.55
CA ARG A 323 -6.71 18.66 8.52
C ARG A 323 -6.82 20.02 9.18
N LEU A 324 -7.94 20.73 8.97
CA LEU A 324 -8.21 22.02 9.59
C LEU A 324 -8.42 21.92 11.10
N ILE A 325 -9.21 20.96 11.60
CA ILE A 325 -9.44 20.83 13.07
C ILE A 325 -8.12 20.52 13.77
N ILE A 326 -7.32 19.61 13.21
CA ILE A 326 -6.00 19.26 13.74
C ILE A 326 -5.10 20.50 13.73
N ARG A 327 -5.06 21.25 12.64
CA ARG A 327 -4.20 22.43 12.51
C ARG A 327 -4.60 23.57 13.44
N LEU A 328 -5.89 23.80 13.63
CA LEU A 328 -6.43 24.89 14.44
C LEU A 328 -6.53 24.52 15.93
N GLU A 329 -6.22 23.28 16.28
CA GLU A 329 -6.35 22.75 17.64
C GLU A 329 -7.77 22.88 18.22
N TYR A 330 -8.81 22.83 17.37
CA TYR A 330 -10.18 23.16 17.74
C TYR A 330 -10.95 21.98 18.34
N VAL A 331 -10.77 21.75 19.64
CA VAL A 331 -11.32 20.59 20.38
C VAL A 331 -12.85 20.50 20.31
N ASP A 332 -13.57 21.62 20.36
CA ASP A 332 -15.04 21.63 20.40
C ASP A 332 -15.70 21.11 19.10
N ALA A 333 -14.97 21.07 17.98
CA ALA A 333 -15.48 20.54 16.72
C ALA A 333 -15.25 19.04 16.55
N GLN A 334 -14.48 18.38 17.41
CA GLN A 334 -14.16 16.95 17.27
C GLN A 334 -15.41 16.08 17.25
N PHE A 335 -16.30 16.25 18.22
CA PHE A 335 -17.56 15.49 18.29
C PHE A 335 -18.45 15.73 17.08
N LYS A 336 -18.53 16.99 16.60
CA LYS A 336 -19.30 17.33 15.41
C LYS A 336 -18.69 16.71 14.15
N LEU A 337 -17.36 16.63 14.07
CA LEU A 337 -16.68 15.95 12.97
C LEU A 337 -16.97 14.45 12.99
N PHE A 338 -16.96 13.80 14.15
CA PHE A 338 -17.29 12.37 14.24
C PHE A 338 -18.73 12.10 13.79
N MET A 339 -19.68 12.89 14.27
CA MET A 339 -21.08 12.83 13.81
C MET A 339 -21.19 13.05 12.30
N PHE A 340 -20.48 14.04 11.77
CA PHE A 340 -20.43 14.32 10.34
C PHE A 340 -19.91 13.13 9.54
N VAL A 341 -18.82 12.51 9.98
CA VAL A 341 -18.19 11.35 9.32
C VAL A 341 -19.15 10.16 9.29
N GLU A 342 -19.83 9.88 10.41
CA GLU A 342 -20.81 8.78 10.51
C GLU A 342 -22.05 9.03 9.63
N GLN A 343 -22.57 10.25 9.64
CA GLN A 343 -23.72 10.63 8.80
C GLN A 343 -23.40 10.57 7.31
N THR A 344 -22.19 11.00 6.93
CA THR A 344 -21.79 11.11 5.52
C THR A 344 -21.08 9.87 4.97
N ARG A 345 -20.86 8.85 5.80
CA ARG A 345 -20.20 7.57 5.45
C ARG A 345 -18.81 7.76 4.86
N THR A 346 -18.02 8.65 5.45
CA THR A 346 -16.64 9.00 5.01
C THR A 346 -15.56 8.49 5.96
N GLU A 347 -15.87 7.42 6.70
CA GLU A 347 -15.01 6.86 7.74
C GLU A 347 -13.62 6.52 7.16
N LEU A 348 -13.55 6.02 5.92
CA LEU A 348 -12.28 5.70 5.26
C LEU A 348 -11.41 6.93 5.01
N SER A 349 -11.98 7.98 4.39
CA SER A 349 -11.27 9.23 4.14
C SER A 349 -10.83 9.91 5.43
N PHE A 350 -11.66 9.83 6.48
CA PHE A 350 -11.32 10.33 7.81
C PHE A 350 -10.12 9.61 8.41
N VAL A 351 -10.16 8.27 8.45
CA VAL A 351 -9.10 7.43 9.00
C VAL A 351 -7.80 7.59 8.22
N GLU A 352 -7.84 7.59 6.89
CA GLU A 352 -6.66 7.81 6.05
C GLU A 352 -6.01 9.18 6.30
N THR A 353 -6.82 10.22 6.51
CA THR A 353 -6.32 11.55 6.83
C THR A 353 -5.60 11.55 8.18
N LEU A 354 -6.19 10.96 9.22
CA LEU A 354 -5.57 10.85 10.55
C LEU A 354 -4.28 10.02 10.54
N LEU A 355 -4.22 8.98 9.70
CA LEU A 355 -3.00 8.19 9.51
C LEU A 355 -1.86 9.01 8.89
N SER A 356 -2.17 9.99 8.05
CA SER A 356 -1.16 10.89 7.46
C SER A 356 -0.63 11.96 8.43
N GLU A 357 -1.32 12.23 9.53
CA GLU A 357 -1.00 13.33 10.45
C GLU A 357 -0.05 12.91 11.58
N ASN A 358 1.00 13.69 11.84
CA ASN A 358 2.04 13.29 12.82
C ASN A 358 1.62 13.53 14.28
N ASN A 359 0.81 14.56 14.54
CA ASN A 359 0.38 14.93 15.88
C ASN A 359 -1.14 14.78 16.02
N LEU A 360 -1.58 13.85 16.87
CA LEU A 360 -2.99 13.57 17.15
C LEU A 360 -3.35 13.84 18.62
N SER A 361 -2.48 14.49 19.39
CA SER A 361 -2.61 14.65 20.85
C SER A 361 -3.97 15.20 21.28
N LEU A 362 -4.51 16.14 20.51
CA LEU A 362 -5.82 16.75 20.72
C LEU A 362 -6.97 15.75 20.68
N PHE A 363 -6.84 14.70 19.86
CA PHE A 363 -7.89 13.75 19.56
C PHE A 363 -7.80 12.46 20.38
N GLU A 364 -6.67 12.18 21.04
CA GLU A 364 -6.30 10.84 21.50
C GLU A 364 -7.40 10.09 22.28
N ASN A 365 -8.05 10.73 23.25
CA ASN A 365 -9.07 10.08 24.07
C ASN A 365 -10.38 9.84 23.30
N ASN A 366 -10.93 10.88 22.69
CA ASN A 366 -12.21 10.81 21.97
C ASN A 366 -12.09 9.94 20.71
N LEU A 367 -10.97 10.05 19.99
CA LEU A 367 -10.68 9.28 18.80
C LEU A 367 -10.47 7.80 19.11
N ARG A 368 -9.81 7.46 20.22
CA ARG A 368 -9.68 6.06 20.62
C ARG A 368 -11.04 5.42 20.86
N GLN A 369 -11.92 6.12 21.59
CA GLN A 369 -13.29 5.65 21.81
C GLN A 369 -14.03 5.47 20.48
N TRP A 370 -13.97 6.48 19.60
CA TRP A 370 -14.62 6.46 18.31
C TRP A 370 -14.14 5.32 17.41
N VAL A 371 -12.82 5.12 17.27
CA VAL A 371 -12.25 4.02 16.46
C VAL A 371 -12.60 2.65 17.05
N THR A 372 -12.66 2.54 18.38
CA THR A 372 -13.11 1.30 19.05
C THR A 372 -14.58 1.02 18.73
N ASP A 373 -15.46 2.02 18.84
CA ASP A 373 -16.88 1.90 18.46
C ASP A 373 -17.05 1.54 16.98
N LEU A 374 -16.27 2.16 16.10
CA LEU A 374 -16.24 1.85 14.67
C LEU A 374 -15.90 0.37 14.45
N LEU A 375 -14.79 -0.11 15.00
CA LEU A 375 -14.37 -1.52 14.86
C LEU A 375 -15.40 -2.51 15.42
N LEU A 376 -16.12 -2.16 16.49
CA LEU A 376 -17.15 -3.00 17.12
C LEU A 376 -18.49 -3.05 16.37
N THR A 377 -18.78 -2.02 15.55
CA THR A 377 -20.08 -1.82 14.88
C THR A 377 -20.02 -1.98 13.36
N MET A 378 -18.83 -1.94 12.75
CA MET A 378 -18.67 -2.09 11.31
C MET A 378 -19.29 -3.40 10.80
N ASP A 379 -19.87 -3.35 9.59
CA ASP A 379 -20.33 -4.52 8.82
C ASP A 379 -19.18 -5.18 8.05
N LEU A 380 -19.27 -6.50 7.83
CA LEU A 380 -18.20 -7.40 7.36
C LEU A 380 -17.62 -7.08 5.96
N PHE A 381 -18.19 -6.11 5.22
CA PHE A 381 -17.92 -5.90 3.79
C PHE A 381 -16.80 -4.88 3.45
N ASN A 382 -16.35 -4.02 4.38
CA ASN A 382 -15.33 -3.00 4.09
C ASN A 382 -13.96 -3.34 4.71
N GLU A 383 -13.18 -4.15 3.97
CA GLU A 383 -11.85 -4.63 4.39
C GLU A 383 -10.82 -3.50 4.52
N GLN A 384 -10.78 -2.58 3.56
CA GLN A 384 -9.83 -1.46 3.56
C GLN A 384 -10.02 -0.55 4.77
N LEU A 385 -11.28 -0.17 5.08
CA LEU A 385 -11.58 0.63 6.26
C LEU A 385 -11.18 -0.08 7.54
N TYR A 386 -11.46 -1.39 7.64
CA TYR A 386 -11.12 -2.16 8.83
C TYR A 386 -9.61 -2.20 9.08
N THR A 387 -8.83 -2.52 8.04
CA THR A 387 -7.37 -2.55 8.12
C THR A 387 -6.81 -1.18 8.52
N LYS A 388 -7.32 -0.10 7.91
CA LYS A 388 -6.90 1.27 8.24
C LYS A 388 -7.33 1.70 9.65
N ALA A 389 -8.50 1.27 10.13
CA ALA A 389 -8.96 1.54 11.48
C ALA A 389 -8.08 0.81 12.53
N CYS A 390 -7.67 -0.43 12.26
CA CYS A 390 -6.69 -1.14 13.09
C CYS A 390 -5.34 -0.40 13.13
N GLU A 391 -4.80 0.01 11.97
CA GLU A 391 -3.56 0.81 11.89
C GLU A 391 -3.67 2.11 12.69
N LEU A 392 -4.81 2.79 12.62
CA LEU A 392 -5.03 4.05 13.34
C LEU A 392 -5.09 3.82 14.85
N LEU A 393 -5.79 2.78 15.30
CA LEU A 393 -5.88 2.45 16.72
C LEU A 393 -4.50 2.12 17.29
N LEU A 394 -3.68 1.34 16.56
CA LEU A 394 -2.29 1.06 16.92
C LEU A 394 -1.46 2.34 17.08
N LYS A 395 -1.53 3.25 16.09
CA LYS A 395 -0.84 4.55 16.12
C LYS A 395 -1.23 5.43 17.32
N ILE A 396 -2.48 5.31 17.80
CA ILE A 396 -2.97 6.06 18.97
C ILE A 396 -2.53 5.40 20.28
N ILE A 397 -2.53 4.06 20.34
CA ILE A 397 -2.15 3.28 21.53
C ILE A 397 -0.70 3.57 21.91
N ASP A 398 0.24 3.48 20.97
CA ASP A 398 1.68 3.69 21.19
C ASP A 398 2.04 5.01 21.87
N LYS A 399 1.17 6.03 21.77
CA LYS A 399 1.42 7.38 22.29
C LYS A 399 0.96 7.61 23.73
N THR A 400 0.24 6.68 24.34
CA THR A 400 -0.44 6.92 25.62
C THR A 400 -0.03 5.94 26.71
N HIS A 401 -0.08 6.36 27.98
CA HIS A 401 0.31 5.51 29.11
C HIS A 401 -0.87 5.08 30.01
N ASN A 402 -2.11 5.46 29.68
CA ASN A 402 -3.28 5.22 30.52
C ASN A 402 -4.27 4.27 29.83
N TYR A 403 -4.26 3.00 30.25
CA TYR A 403 -4.94 1.89 29.57
C TYR A 403 -6.10 1.27 30.39
N GLU A 404 -6.29 1.70 31.64
CA GLU A 404 -7.22 1.06 32.59
C GLU A 404 -8.70 1.14 32.18
N ARG A 405 -9.09 2.15 31.39
CA ARG A 405 -10.48 2.27 30.90
C ARG A 405 -10.79 1.39 29.68
N LEU A 406 -9.78 0.79 29.05
CA LEU A 406 -9.94 0.08 27.77
C LEU A 406 -10.13 -1.44 27.93
N THR A 407 -9.75 -2.05 29.05
CA THR A 407 -9.69 -3.51 29.23
C THR A 407 -11.00 -4.23 28.89
N ARG A 408 -12.15 -3.74 29.35
CA ARG A 408 -13.45 -4.39 29.04
C ARG A 408 -13.82 -4.31 27.55
N ARG A 409 -13.58 -3.16 26.91
CA ARG A 409 -13.86 -2.98 25.47
C ARG A 409 -12.81 -3.65 24.59
N ILE A 410 -11.57 -3.81 25.07
CA ILE A 410 -10.55 -4.62 24.41
C ILE A 410 -11.00 -6.07 24.34
N VAL A 411 -11.55 -6.64 25.43
CA VAL A 411 -12.08 -8.01 25.42
C VAL A 411 -13.19 -8.14 24.38
N GLU A 412 -14.20 -7.25 24.40
CA GLU A 412 -15.28 -7.26 23.40
C GLU A 412 -14.77 -7.06 21.97
N LEU A 413 -13.72 -6.24 21.79
CA LEU A 413 -13.10 -6.00 20.49
C LEU A 413 -12.39 -7.26 20.03
N ILE A 414 -11.53 -7.86 20.86
CA ILE A 414 -10.90 -9.15 20.58
C ILE A 414 -11.98 -10.18 20.26
N GLU A 415 -13.08 -10.27 21.01
CA GLU A 415 -14.22 -11.15 20.72
C GLU A 415 -14.84 -10.91 19.33
N LYS A 416 -14.92 -9.66 18.86
CA LYS A 416 -15.51 -9.33 17.56
C LYS A 416 -14.52 -9.26 16.39
N LEU A 417 -13.21 -9.22 16.61
CA LEU A 417 -12.16 -9.25 15.58
C LEU A 417 -12.09 -10.65 14.90
N ARG A 418 -13.17 -11.08 14.24
CA ARG A 418 -13.34 -12.41 13.62
C ARG A 418 -13.57 -12.33 12.11
N ARG A 419 -12.92 -11.39 11.44
CA ARG A 419 -13.14 -11.17 10.00
C ARG A 419 -12.19 -12.01 9.16
N PRO A 420 -12.69 -12.96 8.34
CA PRO A 420 -11.83 -13.80 7.51
C PRO A 420 -11.04 -13.01 6.46
N MET A 421 -11.50 -11.81 6.08
CA MET A 421 -10.86 -11.05 4.99
C MET A 421 -9.68 -10.15 5.46
N SER A 422 -9.54 -9.84 6.76
CA SER A 422 -8.49 -8.95 7.31
C SER A 422 -7.88 -9.48 8.63
N LEU A 423 -7.60 -10.78 8.65
CA LEU A 423 -7.04 -11.50 9.80
C LEU A 423 -5.68 -10.94 10.27
N ALA A 424 -4.79 -10.56 9.34
CA ALA A 424 -3.46 -10.05 9.69
C ALA A 424 -3.53 -8.75 10.51
N ALA A 425 -4.36 -7.78 10.08
CA ALA A 425 -4.57 -6.54 10.82
C ALA A 425 -5.15 -6.79 12.22
N SER A 426 -6.05 -7.78 12.33
CA SER A 426 -6.64 -8.20 13.60
C SER A 426 -5.58 -8.76 14.55
N PHE A 427 -4.73 -9.68 14.08
CA PHE A 427 -3.65 -10.26 14.89
C PHE A 427 -2.60 -9.22 15.30
N CYS A 428 -2.24 -8.30 14.39
CA CYS A 428 -1.37 -7.16 14.73
C CYS A 428 -1.96 -6.31 15.85
N LEU A 429 -3.25 -5.99 15.79
CA LEU A 429 -3.92 -5.22 16.85
C LEU A 429 -3.97 -5.99 18.17
N ILE A 430 -4.29 -7.29 18.15
CA ILE A 430 -4.27 -8.16 19.33
C ILE A 430 -2.87 -8.20 19.96
N SER A 431 -1.80 -8.18 19.15
CA SER A 431 -0.42 -8.24 19.64
C SER A 431 -0.02 -7.08 20.54
N GLU A 432 -0.57 -5.88 20.31
CA GLU A 432 -0.34 -4.72 21.18
C GLU A 432 -1.32 -4.66 22.35
N LEU A 433 -2.57 -5.10 22.14
CA LEU A 433 -3.63 -4.96 23.14
C LEU A 433 -3.56 -6.03 24.25
N LEU A 434 -3.18 -7.25 23.91
CA LEU A 434 -3.19 -8.37 24.84
C LEU A 434 -2.22 -8.17 26.03
N PRO A 435 -0.96 -7.71 25.83
CA PRO A 435 -0.04 -7.43 26.95
C PRO A 435 -0.53 -6.34 27.92
N LEU A 436 -1.39 -5.43 27.46
CA LEU A 436 -1.93 -4.36 28.28
C LEU A 436 -3.02 -4.87 29.25
N CYS A 437 -3.73 -5.95 28.88
CA CYS A 437 -4.85 -6.49 29.66
C CYS A 437 -4.40 -7.23 30.94
N SER A 438 -3.25 -7.92 30.88
CA SER A 438 -2.72 -8.75 31.98
C SER A 438 -2.24 -7.96 33.21
N SER A 439 -2.24 -6.63 33.14
CA SER A 439 -1.98 -5.76 34.29
C SER A 439 -3.21 -5.62 35.21
N SER A 440 -4.40 -6.02 34.74
CA SER A 440 -5.67 -5.89 35.45
C SER A 440 -6.14 -7.24 36.02
N LYS A 441 -6.30 -7.32 37.34
CA LYS A 441 -6.37 -8.57 38.13
C LYS A 441 -7.62 -9.48 37.96
N ASN A 442 -8.42 -9.42 36.89
CA ASN A 442 -9.67 -10.22 36.80
C ASN A 442 -9.83 -10.99 35.47
N ASN A 443 -9.75 -12.32 35.57
CA ASN A 443 -10.15 -13.36 34.60
C ASN A 443 -9.67 -13.22 33.14
N ASP A 444 -8.35 -13.22 32.94
CA ASP A 444 -7.70 -13.29 31.61
C ASP A 444 -7.81 -14.66 30.91
N ASP A 445 -8.26 -15.71 31.61
CA ASP A 445 -8.17 -17.08 31.13
C ASP A 445 -9.06 -17.40 29.91
N ASP A 446 -10.27 -16.84 29.87
CA ASP A 446 -11.20 -17.03 28.74
C ASP A 446 -10.74 -16.26 27.50
N LEU A 447 -10.15 -15.07 27.70
CA LEU A 447 -9.58 -14.26 26.62
C LEU A 447 -8.38 -14.95 25.98
N ILE A 448 -7.45 -15.45 26.80
CA ILE A 448 -6.27 -16.17 26.32
C ILE A 448 -6.69 -17.40 25.52
N LYS A 449 -7.66 -18.17 26.04
CA LYS A 449 -8.21 -19.34 25.35
C LYS A 449 -8.79 -18.95 23.99
N LEU A 450 -9.59 -17.90 23.92
CA LEU A 450 -10.18 -17.40 22.68
C LEU A 450 -9.11 -16.98 21.65
N VAL A 451 -8.03 -16.33 22.08
CA VAL A 451 -6.92 -15.94 21.20
C VAL A 451 -6.21 -17.18 20.64
N TYR A 452 -6.00 -18.21 21.45
CA TYR A 452 -5.44 -19.50 21.00
C TYR A 452 -6.34 -20.21 19.99
N ASP A 453 -7.64 -20.32 20.27
CA ASP A 453 -8.60 -20.97 19.38
C ASP A 453 -8.57 -20.31 17.98
N ARG A 454 -8.46 -18.98 17.92
CA ARG A 454 -8.38 -18.24 16.65
C ARG A 454 -7.08 -18.44 15.89
N MET A 455 -5.95 -18.42 16.58
CA MET A 455 -4.66 -18.70 15.94
C MET A 455 -4.68 -20.12 15.36
N ASN A 456 -5.26 -21.08 16.08
CA ASN A 456 -5.40 -22.46 15.61
C ASN A 456 -6.36 -22.58 14.42
N ASP A 457 -7.54 -21.95 14.47
CA ASP A 457 -8.49 -21.93 13.34
C ASP A 457 -7.82 -21.42 12.06
N PHE A 458 -7.01 -20.36 12.17
CA PHE A 458 -6.28 -19.81 11.03
C PHE A 458 -5.19 -20.77 10.51
N VAL A 459 -4.32 -21.24 11.40
CA VAL A 459 -3.18 -22.11 11.01
C VAL A 459 -3.66 -23.43 10.39
N ASN A 460 -4.86 -23.91 10.75
CA ASN A 460 -5.42 -25.15 10.22
C ASN A 460 -6.30 -24.98 8.96
N GLY A 461 -6.67 -23.75 8.58
CA GLY A 461 -7.70 -23.48 7.56
C GLY A 461 -7.16 -22.96 6.22
N GLU A 462 -6.69 -21.70 6.18
CA GLU A 462 -6.22 -21.01 4.98
C GLU A 462 -5.03 -20.12 5.32
N SER A 463 -3.84 -20.51 4.89
CA SER A 463 -2.57 -19.87 5.27
C SER A 463 -2.11 -18.79 4.29
N ASN A 464 -2.39 -17.51 4.59
CA ASN A 464 -1.71 -16.36 3.99
C ASN A 464 -0.47 -15.95 4.83
N ASP A 465 0.65 -15.69 4.15
CA ASP A 465 1.93 -15.21 4.70
C ASP A 465 1.79 -14.02 5.67
N GLU A 466 0.94 -13.05 5.34
CA GLU A 466 0.76 -11.84 6.16
C GLU A 466 0.21 -12.17 7.55
N CYS A 467 -0.74 -13.11 7.61
CA CYS A 467 -1.36 -13.53 8.86
C CYS A 467 -0.40 -14.41 9.67
N ALA A 468 0.37 -15.28 9.02
CA ALA A 468 1.42 -16.06 9.69
C ALA A 468 2.46 -15.13 10.34
N CYS A 469 2.89 -14.08 9.63
CA CYS A 469 3.77 -13.05 10.18
C CYS A 469 3.13 -12.31 11.37
N ALA A 470 1.86 -11.96 11.27
CA ALA A 470 1.13 -11.28 12.35
C ALA A 470 0.99 -12.17 13.61
N ILE A 471 0.72 -13.48 13.45
CA ILE A 471 0.66 -14.44 14.56
C ILE A 471 2.04 -14.59 15.22
N LEU A 472 3.12 -14.65 14.43
CA LEU A 472 4.48 -14.73 14.99
C LEU A 472 4.83 -13.51 15.85
N ASN A 473 4.46 -12.31 15.39
CA ASN A 473 4.63 -11.09 16.18
C ASN A 473 3.76 -11.11 17.45
N LEU A 474 2.52 -11.62 17.37
CA LEU A 474 1.64 -11.80 18.53
C LEU A 474 2.25 -12.76 19.58
N LEU A 475 2.71 -13.94 19.17
CA LEU A 475 3.33 -14.92 20.06
C LEU A 475 4.56 -14.34 20.76
N SER A 476 5.35 -13.53 20.04
CA SER A 476 6.52 -12.84 20.56
C SER A 476 6.17 -11.73 21.56
N LYS A 477 5.32 -10.77 21.18
CA LYS A 477 5.00 -9.60 22.01
C LYS A 477 4.18 -9.96 23.25
N ALA A 478 3.28 -10.94 23.13
CA ALA A 478 2.41 -11.37 24.22
C ALA A 478 2.91 -12.64 24.94
N ARG A 479 4.20 -13.00 24.83
CA ARG A 479 4.78 -14.18 25.50
C ARG A 479 4.51 -14.24 27.00
N SER A 480 4.57 -13.09 27.68
CA SER A 480 4.29 -12.99 29.13
C SER A 480 2.89 -13.51 29.49
N CYS A 481 1.91 -13.25 28.63
CA CYS A 481 0.50 -13.62 28.83
C CYS A 481 0.20 -15.01 28.27
N LEU A 482 0.74 -15.32 27.09
CA LEU A 482 0.44 -16.54 26.35
C LEU A 482 1.20 -17.76 26.89
N TYR A 483 2.35 -17.57 27.53
CA TYR A 483 3.22 -18.68 27.94
C TYR A 483 3.67 -18.63 29.41
N ASN A 484 4.18 -17.48 29.91
CA ASN A 484 4.79 -17.43 31.25
C ASN A 484 3.78 -17.67 32.41
N SER A 485 2.56 -17.18 32.27
CA SER A 485 1.49 -17.27 33.29
C SER A 485 0.56 -18.47 33.14
N CYS A 486 0.90 -19.43 32.27
CA CYS A 486 -0.03 -20.45 31.79
C CYS A 486 0.23 -21.88 32.35
N ASN A 487 -0.82 -22.70 32.36
CA ASN A 487 -0.76 -24.13 32.70
C ASN A 487 -0.07 -24.96 31.59
N ALA A 488 0.25 -26.22 31.89
CA ALA A 488 0.95 -27.11 30.95
C ALA A 488 0.22 -27.30 29.61
N GLU A 489 -1.12 -27.31 29.61
CA GLU A 489 -1.94 -27.43 28.40
C GLU A 489 -1.75 -26.26 27.43
N ARG A 490 -1.78 -25.02 27.93
CA ARG A 490 -1.55 -23.83 27.11
C ARG A 490 -0.10 -23.69 26.65
N LYS A 491 0.87 -24.09 27.48
CA LYS A 491 2.28 -24.16 27.04
C LYS A 491 2.45 -25.13 25.87
N CYS A 492 1.76 -26.26 25.90
CA CYS A 492 1.73 -27.22 24.80
C CYS A 492 1.09 -26.59 23.53
N GLN A 493 -0.02 -25.85 23.67
CA GLN A 493 -0.64 -25.12 22.55
C GLN A 493 0.29 -24.04 21.95
N TYR A 494 1.00 -23.28 22.80
CA TYR A 494 1.99 -22.28 22.39
C TYR A 494 3.07 -22.89 21.50
N TRP A 495 3.67 -23.99 21.97
CA TRP A 495 4.70 -24.72 21.22
C TRP A 495 4.17 -25.34 19.93
N GLY A 496 2.96 -25.92 19.96
CA GLY A 496 2.30 -26.46 18.77
C GLY A 496 2.13 -25.42 17.66
N LEU A 497 1.71 -24.19 18.00
CA LEU A 497 1.58 -23.09 17.04
C LEU A 497 2.92 -22.65 16.45
N ILE A 498 3.95 -22.48 17.29
CA ILE A 498 5.29 -22.06 16.84
C ILE A 498 5.87 -23.08 15.86
N LEU A 499 5.75 -24.37 16.18
CA LEU A 499 6.28 -25.43 15.34
C LEU A 499 5.54 -25.52 14.00
N LYS A 500 4.21 -25.38 13.98
CA LYS A 500 3.43 -25.27 12.72
C LYS A 500 3.80 -24.05 11.89
N LEU A 501 4.05 -22.89 12.51
CA LEU A 501 4.49 -21.70 11.78
C LEU A 501 5.92 -21.83 11.27
N SER A 502 6.76 -22.63 11.93
CA SER A 502 8.14 -22.88 11.50
C SER A 502 8.25 -23.74 10.24
N SER A 503 7.19 -24.44 9.85
CA SER A 503 7.12 -25.23 8.60
C SER A 503 6.52 -24.46 7.42
N PHE A 504 6.17 -23.18 7.59
CA PHE A 504 5.67 -22.35 6.48
C PHE A 504 6.72 -22.19 5.37
N PRO A 505 6.35 -22.38 4.08
CA PRO A 505 7.30 -22.33 2.97
C PRO A 505 7.74 -20.91 2.57
N SER A 506 7.08 -19.86 3.06
CA SER A 506 7.33 -18.47 2.64
C SER A 506 8.60 -17.84 3.22
N ASP A 507 9.36 -17.15 2.36
CA ASP A 507 10.54 -16.38 2.75
C ASP A 507 10.19 -15.20 3.68
N ALA A 508 9.04 -14.54 3.47
CA ALA A 508 8.60 -13.42 4.32
C ALA A 508 8.28 -13.89 5.75
N VAL A 509 7.63 -15.05 5.86
CA VAL A 509 7.37 -15.70 7.16
C VAL A 509 8.68 -16.09 7.81
N ARG A 510 9.63 -16.68 7.07
CA ARG A 510 10.95 -17.05 7.58
C ARG A 510 11.74 -15.85 8.11
N GLU A 511 11.77 -14.74 7.38
CA GLU A 511 12.43 -13.50 7.82
C GLU A 511 11.80 -12.94 9.10
N THR A 512 10.48 -12.95 9.20
CA THR A 512 9.77 -12.53 10.41
C THR A 512 10.10 -13.45 11.57
N PHE A 513 10.06 -14.76 11.34
CA PHE A 513 10.35 -15.80 12.31
C PHE A 513 11.77 -15.63 12.90
N ILE A 514 12.79 -15.41 12.05
CA ILE A 514 14.18 -15.14 12.47
C ILE A 514 14.28 -13.96 13.45
N LYS A 515 13.52 -12.89 13.21
CA LYS A 515 13.52 -11.69 14.07
C LYS A 515 12.89 -11.95 15.43
N VAL A 516 11.86 -12.79 15.49
CA VAL A 516 11.07 -12.99 16.71
C VAL A 516 11.49 -14.19 17.57
N ILE A 517 12.22 -15.18 17.05
CA ILE A 517 12.67 -16.36 17.83
C ILE A 517 13.34 -15.97 19.15
N PRO A 518 14.32 -15.04 19.20
CA PRO A 518 15.00 -14.73 20.46
C PRO A 518 14.02 -14.26 21.54
N LEU A 519 12.96 -13.57 21.14
CA LEU A 519 11.89 -13.10 22.02
C LEU A 519 10.91 -14.23 22.39
N ILE A 520 10.60 -15.11 21.43
CA ILE A 520 9.73 -16.28 21.64
C ILE A 520 10.37 -17.29 22.60
N ILE A 521 11.68 -17.49 22.52
CA ILE A 521 12.43 -18.43 23.36
C ILE A 521 12.90 -17.78 24.68
N ASP A 522 12.98 -16.46 24.71
CA ASP A 522 13.62 -15.68 25.79
C ASP A 522 15.12 -15.94 25.91
N ASP A 523 15.82 -15.99 24.76
CA ASP A 523 17.28 -16.13 24.68
C ASP A 523 17.88 -15.16 23.67
N GLN A 524 18.46 -14.07 24.18
CA GLN A 524 19.07 -13.02 23.36
C GLN A 524 20.31 -13.47 22.60
N ARG A 525 20.97 -14.57 23.01
CA ARG A 525 22.17 -15.10 22.33
C ARG A 525 21.85 -15.60 20.93
N LEU A 526 20.56 -15.89 20.67
CA LEU A 526 20.06 -16.32 19.37
C LEU A 526 19.81 -15.16 18.40
N SER A 527 19.96 -13.90 18.83
CA SER A 527 19.80 -12.73 17.97
C SER A 527 20.84 -12.71 16.86
N GLY A 528 20.40 -12.74 15.60
CA GLY A 528 21.28 -12.78 14.42
C GLY A 528 21.92 -14.14 14.12
N VAL A 529 21.60 -15.19 14.89
CA VAL A 529 22.13 -16.56 14.69
C VAL A 529 21.42 -17.29 13.55
N PHE A 530 20.14 -16.96 13.32
CA PHE A 530 19.34 -17.61 12.29
C PHE A 530 19.48 -16.89 10.94
N GLY A 531 20.25 -17.50 10.02
CA GLY A 531 20.24 -17.12 8.59
C GLY A 531 19.07 -17.75 7.83
N ALA A 532 19.13 -17.80 6.49
CA ALA A 532 18.08 -18.35 5.61
C ALA A 532 17.80 -19.87 5.76
N ASN A 533 18.39 -20.54 6.75
CA ASN A 533 18.30 -21.98 6.94
C ASN A 533 17.21 -22.33 7.96
N CYS A 534 15.98 -22.56 7.48
CA CYS A 534 14.83 -23.01 8.27
C CYS A 534 15.12 -24.27 9.11
N TYR A 535 16.09 -25.09 8.72
CA TYR A 535 16.44 -26.31 9.45
C TYR A 535 17.14 -26.05 10.78
N LEU A 536 18.08 -25.09 10.80
CA LEU A 536 18.79 -24.71 12.02
C LEU A 536 17.81 -24.10 13.04
N THR A 537 16.88 -23.28 12.54
CA THR A 537 15.78 -22.71 13.34
C THR A 537 14.92 -23.78 14.00
N GLN A 538 14.46 -24.78 13.24
CA GLN A 538 13.65 -25.86 13.82
C GLN A 538 14.43 -26.67 14.87
N ASN A 539 15.71 -26.97 14.63
CA ASN A 539 16.52 -27.71 15.62
C ASN A 539 16.63 -26.98 16.96
N VAL A 540 16.87 -25.65 16.92
CA VAL A 540 16.92 -24.84 18.14
C VAL A 540 15.55 -24.82 18.82
N LEU A 541 14.45 -24.60 18.08
CA LEU A 541 13.11 -24.65 18.67
C LEU A 541 12.82 -25.99 19.36
N PHE A 542 13.20 -27.10 18.71
CA PHE A 542 13.03 -28.44 19.26
C PHE A 542 13.84 -28.65 20.54
N GLU A 543 15.04 -28.10 20.65
CA GLU A 543 15.86 -28.17 21.86
C GLU A 543 15.19 -27.46 23.04
N TYR A 544 14.73 -26.23 22.86
CA TYR A 544 14.02 -25.50 23.93
C TYR A 544 12.66 -26.12 24.26
N PHE A 545 11.93 -26.58 23.25
CA PHE A 545 10.69 -27.33 23.45
C PHE A 545 10.94 -28.60 24.28
N THR A 546 12.00 -29.35 23.98
CA THR A 546 12.40 -30.56 24.71
C THR A 546 12.72 -30.23 26.17
N CYS A 547 13.52 -29.19 26.41
CA CYS A 547 13.87 -28.78 27.76
C CYS A 547 12.61 -28.41 28.58
N ASP A 548 11.67 -27.71 27.96
CA ASP A 548 10.42 -27.31 28.60
C ASP A 548 9.47 -28.51 28.84
N ALA A 549 9.36 -29.41 27.86
CA ALA A 549 8.59 -30.65 27.98
C ALA A 549 9.10 -31.57 29.10
N LEU A 550 10.42 -31.61 29.33
CA LEU A 550 11.02 -32.37 30.44
C LEU A 550 10.65 -31.84 31.82
N LEU A 551 10.36 -30.54 31.95
CA LEU A 551 9.84 -29.95 33.20
C LEU A 551 8.40 -30.42 33.50
N TYR A 552 7.68 -30.92 32.49
CA TYR A 552 6.29 -31.36 32.57
C TYR A 552 6.09 -32.81 32.07
N SER A 553 7.13 -33.64 32.21
CA SER A 553 7.26 -34.98 31.61
C SER A 553 6.17 -35.98 31.99
N THR A 554 5.39 -35.71 33.03
CA THR A 554 4.24 -36.53 33.46
C THR A 554 2.93 -36.15 32.77
N SER A 555 2.92 -35.15 31.88
CA SER A 555 1.70 -34.75 31.17
C SER A 555 1.58 -35.45 29.81
N ASP A 556 0.52 -36.25 29.67
CA ASP A 556 0.12 -36.91 28.41
C ASP A 556 0.07 -35.93 27.21
N LEU A 557 -0.14 -34.63 27.49
CA LEU A 557 -0.23 -33.55 26.51
C LEU A 557 1.07 -33.32 25.75
N PHE A 558 2.21 -33.20 26.44
CA PHE A 558 3.50 -32.99 25.77
C PHE A 558 3.94 -34.24 25.00
N VAL A 559 3.69 -35.42 25.58
CA VAL A 559 3.93 -36.71 24.90
C VAL A 559 3.13 -36.77 23.60
N ASN A 560 1.82 -36.50 23.65
CA ASN A 560 0.97 -36.50 22.45
C ASN A 560 1.41 -35.48 21.39
N LEU A 561 1.82 -34.27 21.79
CA LEU A 561 2.33 -33.26 20.86
C LEU A 561 3.61 -33.73 20.16
N VAL A 562 4.56 -34.29 20.90
CA VAL A 562 5.81 -34.83 20.33
C VAL A 562 5.51 -35.96 19.34
N LEU A 563 4.59 -36.86 19.68
CA LEU A 563 4.20 -37.97 18.81
C LEU A 563 3.56 -37.48 17.52
N ASN A 564 2.69 -36.48 17.59
CA ASN A 564 2.09 -35.88 16.39
C ASN A 564 3.14 -35.20 15.50
N LEU A 565 4.07 -34.43 16.08
CA LEU A 565 5.18 -33.83 15.34
C LEU A 565 6.05 -34.88 14.66
N PHE A 566 6.23 -36.03 15.30
CA PHE A 566 7.03 -37.14 14.75
C PHE A 566 6.34 -37.77 13.54
N ILE A 567 5.03 -37.97 13.65
CA ILE A 567 4.18 -38.47 12.57
C ILE A 567 4.20 -37.48 11.39
N ASP A 568 4.06 -36.19 11.64
CA ASP A 568 4.08 -35.17 10.58
C ASP A 568 5.45 -35.10 9.88
N LEU A 569 6.56 -35.16 10.64
CA LEU A 569 7.92 -35.25 10.07
C LEU A 569 8.08 -36.49 9.18
N LEU A 570 7.58 -37.65 9.63
CA LEU A 570 7.61 -38.89 8.84
C LEU A 570 6.73 -38.80 7.59
N ARG A 571 5.59 -38.09 7.65
CA ARG A 571 4.74 -37.83 6.48
C ARG A 571 5.42 -36.91 5.47
N GLU A 572 6.10 -35.85 5.91
CA GLU A 572 6.89 -34.99 5.02
C GLU A 572 7.97 -35.78 4.28
N ILE A 573 8.73 -36.61 5.01
CA ILE A 573 9.73 -37.52 4.43
C ILE A 573 9.09 -38.44 3.38
N ASN A 574 7.86 -38.91 3.63
CA ASN A 574 7.12 -39.82 2.76
C ASN A 574 6.31 -39.15 1.63
N SER A 575 6.11 -37.83 1.65
CA SER A 575 5.30 -37.10 0.67
C SER A 575 5.98 -36.93 -0.71
N SER A 576 7.19 -37.48 -0.88
CA SER A 576 7.95 -37.49 -2.13
C SER A 576 7.59 -38.66 -3.06
N ASP A 577 6.29 -38.98 -3.16
CA ASP A 577 5.76 -39.92 -4.15
C ASP A 577 5.13 -39.14 -5.32
N GLU A 578 5.94 -38.77 -6.32
CA GLU A 578 5.48 -38.78 -7.72
C GLU A 578 6.56 -39.45 -8.59
N GLY A 579 6.11 -40.42 -9.38
CA GLY A 579 6.93 -41.46 -10.01
C GLY A 579 7.88 -40.99 -11.12
N GLU A 580 8.89 -41.84 -11.36
CA GLU A 580 9.72 -42.08 -12.55
C GLU A 580 10.16 -40.94 -13.51
N GLU A 581 9.83 -39.67 -13.32
CA GLU A 581 10.42 -38.57 -14.08
C GLU A 581 11.52 -37.86 -13.31
N GLU A 582 12.63 -37.67 -14.02
CA GLU A 582 13.84 -36.93 -13.68
C GLU A 582 13.63 -35.89 -12.58
N ILE A 583 14.20 -36.19 -11.40
CA ILE A 583 14.24 -35.39 -10.19
C ILE A 583 14.61 -33.93 -10.52
N ARG A 584 13.62 -33.08 -10.81
CA ARG A 584 13.72 -31.62 -10.71
C ARG A 584 13.43 -31.22 -9.28
N LEU A 585 14.29 -31.67 -8.37
CA LEU A 585 14.46 -31.05 -7.05
C LEU A 585 14.81 -29.57 -7.28
N ASP A 586 14.05 -28.67 -6.67
CA ASP A 586 14.36 -27.24 -6.67
C ASP A 586 15.72 -27.02 -5.99
N ARG A 587 16.76 -26.90 -6.80
CA ARG A 587 18.17 -26.78 -6.39
C ARG A 587 18.45 -25.50 -5.58
N ARG A 588 17.45 -24.66 -5.31
CA ARG A 588 17.57 -23.43 -4.50
C ARG A 588 17.52 -23.66 -2.98
N LEU A 589 16.99 -24.81 -2.53
CA LEU A 589 17.03 -25.21 -1.10
C LEU A 589 18.31 -25.99 -0.73
N TRP A 590 19.17 -26.26 -1.72
CA TRP A 590 20.46 -26.92 -1.56
C TRP A 590 21.58 -25.88 -1.75
N PRO A 591 22.54 -25.71 -0.82
CA PRO A 591 23.71 -24.88 -1.11
C PRO A 591 24.42 -25.43 -2.35
N SER A 592 24.79 -24.54 -3.26
CA SER A 592 25.38 -24.83 -4.57
C SER A 592 26.45 -25.91 -4.49
N SER A 593 26.34 -26.86 -5.41
CA SER A 593 27.13 -28.09 -5.57
C SER A 593 28.59 -27.87 -6.02
N GLU A 594 29.27 -26.81 -5.59
CA GLU A 594 30.68 -26.56 -5.93
C GLU A 594 31.68 -26.99 -4.85
N GLY A 595 31.24 -27.70 -3.79
CA GLY A 595 32.12 -28.09 -2.68
C GLY A 595 32.23 -29.58 -2.34
N TYR A 596 31.35 -30.45 -2.85
CA TYR A 596 31.34 -31.87 -2.44
C TYR A 596 31.20 -32.77 -3.66
N ASN A 597 32.33 -33.08 -4.28
CA ASN A 597 32.44 -34.03 -5.38
C ASN A 597 32.24 -35.47 -4.88
N ASN A 598 31.28 -36.14 -5.52
CA ASN A 598 31.30 -37.52 -5.99
C ASN A 598 31.89 -38.61 -5.09
N VAL A 599 31.01 -39.40 -4.46
CA VAL A 599 31.21 -40.86 -4.34
C VAL A 599 29.88 -41.54 -4.67
N PHE A 600 29.86 -42.23 -5.82
CA PHE A 600 28.78 -43.11 -6.24
C PHE A 600 28.68 -44.30 -5.28
N VAL A 601 27.46 -44.72 -4.95
CA VAL A 601 27.21 -46.09 -4.49
C VAL A 601 26.20 -46.73 -5.43
N THR A 602 26.66 -47.73 -6.16
CA THR A 602 25.82 -48.75 -6.80
C THR A 602 25.88 -50.01 -5.95
N GLN A 603 24.82 -50.30 -5.20
CA GLN A 603 23.95 -51.47 -5.36
C GLN A 603 22.87 -51.42 -4.27
N ASN A 604 21.67 -51.04 -4.73
CA ASN A 604 20.35 -51.13 -4.13
C ASN A 604 20.09 -50.34 -2.82
N GLU A 605 19.33 -49.26 -3.03
CA GLU A 605 18.70 -48.35 -2.07
C GLU A 605 19.64 -47.32 -1.44
N SER A 606 19.43 -46.03 -1.76
CA SER A 606 20.06 -44.95 -1.02
C SER A 606 19.64 -45.03 0.45
N CYS A 607 20.49 -44.61 1.37
CA CYS A 607 20.11 -44.58 2.79
C CYS A 607 18.84 -43.76 3.02
N ASP A 608 18.59 -42.75 2.16
CA ASP A 608 17.36 -41.97 2.14
C ASP A 608 16.13 -42.84 1.79
N HIS A 609 16.25 -43.77 0.83
CA HIS A 609 15.19 -44.73 0.49
C HIS A 609 14.90 -45.71 1.63
N TYR A 610 15.94 -46.24 2.29
CA TYR A 610 15.78 -47.16 3.41
C TYR A 610 15.20 -46.46 4.66
N CYS A 611 15.64 -45.23 4.94
CA CYS A 611 15.07 -44.38 5.98
C CYS A 611 13.60 -44.01 5.69
N ALA A 612 13.24 -43.77 4.43
CA ALA A 612 11.84 -43.55 4.02
C ALA A 612 10.98 -44.81 4.22
N CYS A 613 11.46 -45.98 3.77
CA CYS A 613 10.76 -47.26 3.96
C CYS A 613 10.56 -47.62 5.44
N TYR A 614 11.60 -47.49 6.28
CA TYR A 614 11.47 -47.71 7.72
C TYR A 614 10.58 -46.65 8.37
N GLY A 615 10.71 -45.40 7.96
CA GLY A 615 9.84 -44.30 8.38
C GLY A 615 8.35 -44.58 8.10
N LYS A 616 8.03 -45.18 6.95
CA LYS A 616 6.66 -45.61 6.57
C LYS A 616 6.11 -46.70 7.50
N HIS A 617 6.94 -47.66 7.90
CA HIS A 617 6.56 -48.69 8.87
C HIS A 617 6.32 -48.11 10.27
N LEU A 618 7.21 -47.22 10.71
CA LEU A 618 7.12 -46.54 11.99
C LEU A 618 5.89 -45.62 12.06
N LEU A 619 5.64 -44.86 11.00
CA LEU A 619 4.45 -44.01 10.83
C LEU A 619 3.16 -44.83 10.95
N SER A 620 3.05 -45.96 10.22
CA SER A 620 1.86 -46.83 10.30
C SER A 620 1.64 -47.42 11.69
N ALA A 621 2.72 -47.72 12.42
CA ALA A 621 2.64 -48.21 13.79
C ALA A 621 2.14 -47.13 14.75
N LEU A 622 2.68 -45.91 14.64
CA LEU A 622 2.30 -44.76 15.47
C LEU A 622 0.87 -44.30 15.23
N GLU A 623 0.43 -44.23 13.97
CA GLU A 623 -0.95 -43.87 13.61
C GLU A 623 -1.97 -44.87 14.18
N LYS A 624 -1.63 -46.17 14.20
CA LYS A 624 -2.46 -47.22 14.82
C LYS A 624 -2.53 -47.11 16.34
N ILE A 625 -1.51 -46.54 16.99
CA ILE A 625 -1.49 -46.32 18.44
C ILE A 625 -2.37 -45.14 18.80
N LEU A 626 -2.24 -44.02 18.08
CA LEU A 626 -3.11 -42.85 18.24
C LEU A 626 -4.58 -43.20 17.97
N GLY A 627 -4.87 -44.02 16.95
CA GLY A 627 -6.23 -44.49 16.66
C GLY A 627 -6.86 -45.39 17.74
N LYS A 628 -6.06 -45.91 18.68
CA LYS A 628 -6.51 -46.79 19.79
C LYS A 628 -6.53 -46.08 21.15
N SER A 629 -6.20 -44.78 21.21
CA SER A 629 -6.04 -44.08 22.48
C SER A 629 -7.40 -43.65 23.08
N SER A 630 -8.03 -44.58 23.80
CA SER A 630 -9.03 -44.24 24.82
C SER A 630 -8.65 -44.83 26.19
N LYS A 631 -7.36 -44.73 26.57
CA LYS A 631 -6.68 -45.27 27.79
C LYS A 631 -5.83 -46.51 27.53
N VAL A 632 -4.69 -46.36 26.86
CA VAL A 632 -3.64 -47.40 26.86
C VAL A 632 -2.38 -46.85 27.51
N ASN A 633 -1.85 -47.65 28.44
CA ASN A 633 -0.69 -47.41 29.29
C ASN A 633 0.48 -46.77 28.54
N ILE A 634 0.63 -45.45 28.69
CA ILE A 634 1.56 -44.58 27.95
C ILE A 634 3.00 -45.10 28.05
N ASP A 635 3.37 -45.68 29.19
CA ASP A 635 4.68 -46.30 29.43
C ASP A 635 5.03 -47.40 28.42
N LYS A 636 4.05 -48.21 28.00
CA LYS A 636 4.29 -49.27 26.99
C LYS A 636 4.47 -48.69 25.60
N THR A 637 3.73 -47.64 25.29
CA THR A 637 3.85 -46.91 24.03
C THR A 637 5.20 -46.22 23.94
N ILE A 638 5.61 -45.50 24.99
CA ILE A 638 6.92 -44.85 25.08
C ILE A 638 8.04 -45.90 24.97
N ALA A 639 7.95 -47.01 25.69
CA ALA A 639 8.96 -48.08 25.62
C ALA A 639 9.09 -48.69 24.22
N MET A 640 7.97 -48.92 23.53
CA MET A 640 7.98 -49.45 22.17
C MET A 640 8.57 -48.45 21.18
N ILE A 641 8.22 -47.17 21.31
CA ILE A 641 8.77 -46.10 20.49
C ILE A 641 10.27 -45.98 20.72
N ARG A 642 10.71 -45.98 21.98
CA ARG A 642 12.13 -45.94 22.37
C ARG A 642 12.92 -47.09 21.74
N ASP A 643 12.38 -48.32 21.73
CA ASP A 643 13.02 -49.47 21.06
C ASP A 643 13.15 -49.26 19.54
N GLN A 644 12.08 -48.82 18.88
CA GLN A 644 12.10 -48.60 17.42
C GLN A 644 12.99 -47.41 17.01
N CYS A 645 13.07 -46.41 17.86
CA CYS A 645 13.93 -45.24 17.74
C CYS A 645 15.40 -45.61 17.93
N ASN A 646 15.74 -46.41 18.95
CA ASN A 646 17.10 -46.91 19.16
C ASN A 646 17.59 -47.73 17.97
N ARG A 647 16.73 -48.60 17.41
CA ARG A 647 17.07 -49.34 16.17
C ARG A 647 17.37 -48.43 15.01
N LEU A 648 16.64 -47.33 14.89
CA LEU A 648 16.85 -46.39 13.79
C LEU A 648 18.14 -45.57 14.00
N ILE A 649 18.50 -45.23 15.24
CA ILE A 649 19.82 -44.69 15.58
C ILE A 649 20.92 -45.67 15.22
N ASP A 650 20.79 -46.95 15.56
CA ASP A 650 21.80 -47.97 15.27
C ASP A 650 22.03 -48.09 13.76
N ILE A 651 20.94 -48.12 12.98
CA ILE A 651 20.99 -48.14 11.50
C ILE A 651 21.67 -46.87 10.95
N GLN A 652 21.33 -45.69 11.47
CA GLN A 652 21.95 -44.43 11.04
C GLN A 652 23.42 -44.32 11.45
N THR A 653 23.78 -44.81 12.63
CA THR A 653 25.15 -44.84 13.13
C THR A 653 26.01 -45.77 12.29
N GLU A 654 25.48 -46.92 11.92
CA GLU A 654 26.15 -47.86 11.02
C GLU A 654 26.32 -47.27 9.60
N ALA A 655 25.32 -46.55 9.09
CA ALA A 655 25.39 -45.87 7.79
C ALA A 655 26.30 -44.63 7.79
N TYR A 656 26.36 -43.87 8.89
CA TYR A 656 27.30 -42.76 9.12
C TYR A 656 28.76 -43.24 9.11
N ASN A 657 29.03 -44.35 9.82
CA ASN A 657 30.34 -44.99 9.82
C ASN A 657 30.76 -45.51 8.43
N ARG A 658 29.80 -45.72 7.52
CA ARG A 658 30.02 -46.11 6.12
C ARG A 658 30.00 -44.91 5.13
N PHE A 659 30.16 -43.67 5.62
CA PHE A 659 30.24 -42.43 4.83
C PHE A 659 29.01 -42.08 3.97
N LEU A 660 27.80 -42.52 4.35
CA LEU A 660 26.64 -42.51 3.44
C LEU A 660 25.46 -41.59 3.78
N ILE A 661 25.53 -40.69 4.77
CA ILE A 661 24.37 -39.82 5.10
C ILE A 661 24.71 -38.34 5.23
N ARG A 662 23.86 -37.50 4.59
CA ARG A 662 23.77 -36.05 4.76
C ARG A 662 23.13 -35.70 6.12
N GLN A 663 23.83 -34.90 6.90
CA GLN A 663 23.58 -34.54 8.31
C GLN A 663 22.19 -33.96 8.70
N ARG A 664 21.25 -33.68 7.78
CA ARG A 664 20.08 -32.82 8.09
C ARG A 664 18.86 -33.59 8.60
N SER A 665 18.49 -34.71 8.00
CA SER A 665 17.38 -35.57 8.46
C SER A 665 17.72 -36.33 9.75
N THR A 666 19.01 -36.63 9.93
CA THR A 666 19.59 -37.34 11.07
C THR A 666 19.48 -36.55 12.37
N VAL A 667 19.68 -35.23 12.33
CA VAL A 667 19.71 -34.40 13.55
C VAL A 667 18.33 -34.24 14.20
N ARG A 668 17.27 -34.00 13.41
CA ARG A 668 15.90 -33.89 13.93
C ARG A 668 15.41 -35.20 14.52
N LEU A 669 15.66 -36.29 13.80
CA LEU A 669 15.30 -37.63 14.22
C LEU A 669 16.05 -37.99 15.52
N ASN A 670 17.36 -37.75 15.59
CA ASN A 670 18.16 -38.01 16.79
C ASN A 670 17.69 -37.18 18.01
N LEU A 671 17.33 -35.90 17.83
CA LEU A 671 16.78 -35.07 18.91
C LEU A 671 15.43 -35.59 19.42
N MET A 672 14.54 -36.00 18.52
CA MET A 672 13.24 -36.57 18.89
C MET A 672 13.39 -37.93 19.58
N ILE A 673 14.36 -38.73 19.13
CA ILE A 673 14.70 -40.01 19.74
C ILE A 673 15.29 -39.81 21.13
N GLU A 674 16.20 -38.85 21.32
CA GLU A 674 16.75 -38.53 22.63
C GLU A 674 15.67 -37.98 23.58
N PHE A 675 14.71 -37.18 23.10
CA PHE A 675 13.55 -36.80 23.91
C PHE A 675 12.76 -38.03 24.41
N LEU A 676 12.41 -38.96 23.52
CA LEU A 676 11.69 -40.22 23.84
C LEU A 676 12.52 -41.19 24.71
N ARG A 677 13.83 -40.97 24.77
CA ARG A 677 14.76 -41.71 25.62
C ARG A 677 14.83 -41.10 27.02
N ILE A 678 14.78 -39.77 27.13
CA ILE A 678 14.86 -39.01 28.39
C ILE A 678 13.49 -38.98 29.12
N THR A 679 12.39 -38.80 28.38
CA THR A 679 11.02 -39.10 28.88
C THR A 679 10.84 -40.60 28.99
#